data_AF-A0A5C1ANB0-F1
#
_entry.id   AF-A0A5C1ANB0-F1
#
_cell.length_a   1.000
_cell.length_b   1.000
_cell.length_c   1.000
_cell.angle_alpha   90.00
_cell.angle_beta   90.00
_cell.angle_gamma   90.00
#
_symmetry.space_group_name_H-M   'P 1'
#
loop_
_entity.id
_entity.type
_entity.pdbx_description
1 polymer ?
#
loop_
_entity_poly.entity_id
_entity_poly.type
_entity_poly.pdbx_seq_one_letter_code
_entity_poly.pdbx_strand_id
1 'polypeptide(L)'
;MALSRFRRRLSQLRFERLDDRALPSAAAAIYAVGADAGAAPLVQVYDAGGILLRSFAPYESSFTGGVRVAVGDVNGDGRPEVVTAAGTGGGPLVKVFDPDSGQELGSFFAYTPDFRGGVNVAVGQLGGRAAIVTGTGVGGGPHVKAFFDLSGNPAMSFFAYDSSFRNGVNVAVGDVLGTGSGEIVTGAGVGGGPHVRVFDGVTTAEQRSFFAYDAGFRGGVAVAVGDTDGDGKPDIVTGAGPGGGPNVKTFDATTLRVSQSFFAYTPTFTAGVTVAAVAGPAGRDLIVTGAGPGSGPEVRTFDVTDTATQSSSAFDFPFLGGVALGTGFGTTATADFSRQVNQLPTGPTPLDGNEVLAAADVGTLLQRAAAATSSTDGIIAIVDRNGRILGVRVEGGVAPQVQNDPRTLTFAVDGAVALARTGALFGNNESPLTSRTIRNLSQSTITQREAESSPDLVDQNSLFYGPGFVAPVGVGGHFPPGVPFTPSADLFDIEHTNRDGTLHSDGTGGSIALTQRFNLPEEYVPAGQSLFPQDSYGYRSGLLSTAQGRGIGTLNGGIPIYKNGVLVGGIGVFYPGTTGYATEENPSESTTYDASKPDRTQEAEYAAVAAVGGAPGIGLAVGTLGGVALPPGIVGLPITPDKQRIDLNGVTLDIVGPGGTEGPGRLVSYGQTLGTGDPDTGRDLPVTPTAGLSEADGSTLAANQTLLEGKLAPSGWLVLPHDGDGISAAQVLAFVNQGVAQATKTRAAIRLPASNSTKFVFAVADRQGNVLGLYRMGDATTFSIDVAVAKARNVAYYADATQLQSVDQLPGIPAGTAFSNRTFRHLAQPRFPEGIDGNAPAVFSQLNDDPGIDRTTGLQVGPRQPASAFTSVAGHDAFFPQTNFRDATDPLNQNGVVFFPGAVPLYTTALVGGLGVSGDGVDQDDLDTFAASQGFRQPAGVQEVDELLFDGVRLPYQKFPRNPEL
;
A
#
# COMPACT_ATOMS: atom_id res chain seq x y z
N MET A 1 -64.29 47.16 -20.25
CA MET A 1 -64.25 46.23 -19.09
C MET A 1 -63.62 44.93 -19.58
N ALA A 2 -62.58 44.46 -18.87
CA ALA A 2 -61.80 43.22 -19.03
C ALA A 2 -60.77 43.11 -20.20
N LEU A 3 -59.49 43.21 -19.81
CA LEU A 3 -58.27 42.79 -20.55
C LEU A 3 -58.03 41.27 -20.44
N SER A 4 -57.36 40.68 -21.43
CA SER A 4 -56.39 39.56 -21.28
C SER A 4 -55.84 39.11 -22.66
N ARG A 5 -54.71 39.67 -23.12
CA ARG A 5 -53.34 39.07 -23.16
C ARG A 5 -53.20 37.77 -23.99
N PHE A 6 -52.63 37.93 -25.20
CA PHE A 6 -52.04 36.86 -26.02
C PHE A 6 -50.74 36.33 -25.38
N ARG A 7 -50.65 35.01 -25.14
CA ARG A 7 -49.41 34.31 -24.74
C ARG A 7 -48.70 33.74 -25.98
N ARG A 8 -47.44 34.12 -26.14
CA ARG A 8 -46.45 33.54 -27.07
C ARG A 8 -46.13 32.11 -26.61
N ARG A 9 -46.36 31.09 -27.44
CA ARG A 9 -45.80 29.74 -27.21
C ARG A 9 -44.34 29.74 -27.66
N LEU A 10 -43.42 29.51 -26.73
CA LEU A 10 -42.03 29.16 -27.03
C LEU A 10 -42.03 27.75 -27.64
N SER A 11 -41.52 27.61 -28.85
CA SER A 11 -41.16 26.32 -29.45
C SER A 11 -39.95 25.76 -28.69
N GLN A 12 -40.12 24.66 -27.98
CA GLN A 12 -39.00 23.88 -27.45
C GLN A 12 -38.27 23.23 -28.63
N LEU A 13 -36.99 23.57 -28.81
CA LEU A 13 -36.05 22.76 -29.58
C LEU A 13 -35.93 21.39 -28.88
N ARG A 14 -36.19 20.31 -29.60
CA ARG A 14 -35.85 18.95 -29.17
C ARG A 14 -34.62 18.51 -29.95
N PHE A 15 -33.61 18.07 -29.22
CA PHE A 15 -32.46 17.37 -29.79
C PHE A 15 -32.88 15.91 -30.00
N GLU A 16 -32.88 15.44 -31.24
CA GLU A 16 -32.94 14.00 -31.53
C GLU A 16 -31.51 13.48 -31.57
N ARG A 17 -31.25 12.39 -30.83
CA ARG A 17 -29.96 11.71 -30.82
C ARG A 17 -29.71 11.17 -32.23
N LEU A 18 -28.62 11.62 -32.85
CA LEU A 18 -28.13 11.03 -34.11
C LEU A 18 -27.73 9.58 -33.82
N ASP A 19 -28.17 8.64 -34.65
CA ASP A 19 -27.86 7.21 -34.49
C ASP A 19 -26.36 6.96 -34.26
N ASP A 20 -26.04 6.05 -33.34
CA ASP A 20 -24.68 5.61 -33.04
C ASP A 20 -24.06 4.96 -34.29
N ARG A 21 -23.43 5.77 -35.14
CA ARG A 21 -22.49 5.26 -36.14
C ARG A 21 -21.23 4.90 -35.37
N ALA A 22 -21.01 3.62 -35.14
CA ALA A 22 -19.70 3.09 -34.76
C ALA A 22 -18.70 3.47 -35.85
N LEU A 23 -18.06 4.63 -35.69
CA LEU A 23 -16.82 4.93 -36.36
C LEU A 23 -15.79 3.93 -35.81
N PRO A 24 -14.95 3.29 -36.66
CA PRO A 24 -13.86 2.48 -36.15
C PRO A 24 -13.06 3.34 -35.16
N SER A 25 -12.94 2.84 -33.93
CA SER A 25 -12.11 3.44 -32.88
C SER A 25 -10.75 3.77 -33.48
N ALA A 26 -10.34 5.04 -33.39
CA ALA A 26 -8.95 5.41 -33.59
C ALA A 26 -8.07 4.49 -32.71
N ALA A 27 -7.04 3.90 -33.29
CA ALA A 27 -6.13 3.02 -32.56
C ALA A 27 -5.42 3.83 -31.45
N ALA A 28 -5.25 3.24 -30.27
CA ALA A 28 -4.53 3.87 -29.17
C ALA A 28 -3.04 4.01 -29.54
N ALA A 29 -2.45 5.18 -29.30
CA ALA A 29 -1.00 5.38 -29.43
C ALA A 29 -0.26 4.57 -28.35
N ILE A 30 0.84 3.91 -28.71
CA ILE A 30 1.67 3.10 -27.83
C ILE A 30 3.15 3.51 -27.94
N TYR A 31 3.95 3.23 -26.90
CA TYR A 31 5.41 3.30 -26.95
C TYR A 31 6.03 2.03 -26.38
N ALA A 32 7.24 1.70 -26.81
CA ALA A 32 7.97 0.52 -26.33
C ALA A 32 9.28 0.90 -25.65
N VAL A 33 9.64 0.12 -24.64
CA VAL A 33 10.84 0.23 -23.83
C VAL A 33 11.61 -1.09 -23.95
N GLY A 34 12.86 -1.03 -24.40
CA GLY A 34 13.78 -2.15 -24.42
C GLY A 34 14.81 -2.07 -23.31
N ALA A 35 15.08 -3.21 -22.67
CA ALA A 35 16.18 -3.36 -21.72
C ALA A 35 17.53 -3.00 -22.36
N ASP A 36 18.36 -2.15 -21.76
CA ASP A 36 19.71 -1.89 -22.27
C ASP A 36 20.70 -2.99 -21.85
N ALA A 37 21.96 -2.87 -22.29
CA ALA A 37 22.99 -3.87 -22.03
C ALA A 37 23.19 -4.13 -20.53
N GLY A 38 23.42 -5.41 -20.18
CA GLY A 38 23.62 -5.87 -18.80
C GLY A 38 22.42 -6.58 -18.17
N ALA A 39 21.27 -6.60 -18.85
CA ALA A 39 20.05 -7.26 -18.37
C ALA A 39 19.48 -8.29 -19.36
N ALA A 40 18.50 -9.08 -18.92
CA ALA A 40 17.74 -9.96 -19.80
C ALA A 40 17.06 -9.11 -20.91
N PRO A 41 16.88 -9.66 -22.12
CA PRO A 41 16.46 -8.88 -23.28
C PRO A 41 14.94 -8.69 -23.26
N LEU A 42 14.43 -7.96 -22.27
CA LEU A 42 13.01 -7.71 -22.05
C LEU A 42 12.56 -6.45 -22.81
N VAL A 43 11.34 -6.50 -23.33
CA VAL A 43 10.63 -5.38 -23.94
C VAL A 43 9.30 -5.21 -23.25
N GLN A 44 8.99 -3.96 -22.91
CA GLN A 44 7.70 -3.56 -22.36
C GLN A 44 7.02 -2.58 -23.32
N VAL A 45 5.72 -2.75 -23.47
CA VAL A 45 4.86 -1.93 -24.34
C VAL A 45 3.89 -1.20 -23.46
N TYR A 46 3.78 0.10 -23.65
CA TYR A 46 2.93 1.00 -22.89
C TYR A 46 1.96 1.71 -23.83
N ASP A 47 0.79 2.11 -23.33
CA ASP A 47 -0.02 3.10 -24.04
C ASP A 47 0.58 4.51 -23.89
N ALA A 48 0.02 5.49 -24.61
CA ALA A 48 0.43 6.89 -24.50
C ALA A 48 0.23 7.50 -23.09
N GLY A 49 -0.58 6.86 -22.23
CA GLY A 49 -0.76 7.21 -20.82
C GLY A 49 0.29 6.62 -19.88
N GLY A 50 1.19 5.77 -20.38
CA GLY A 50 2.21 5.09 -19.58
C GLY A 50 1.73 3.85 -18.84
N ILE A 51 0.54 3.32 -19.19
CA ILE A 51 0.06 2.04 -18.67
C ILE A 51 0.79 0.92 -19.39
N LEU A 52 1.36 -0.02 -18.63
CA LEU A 52 1.96 -1.22 -19.19
C LEU A 52 0.88 -2.09 -19.84
N LEU A 53 0.93 -2.22 -21.15
CA LEU A 53 0.07 -3.10 -21.93
C LEU A 53 0.64 -4.52 -21.97
N ARG A 54 1.97 -4.65 -22.12
CA ARG A 54 2.61 -5.95 -22.35
C ARG A 54 4.08 -5.98 -21.95
N SER A 55 4.57 -7.16 -21.58
CA SER A 55 6.00 -7.44 -21.34
C SER A 55 6.38 -8.78 -21.99
N PHE A 56 7.49 -8.83 -22.74
CA PHE A 56 7.96 -10.05 -23.42
C PHE A 56 9.47 -9.99 -23.74
N ALA A 57 10.10 -11.16 -23.94
CA ALA A 57 11.52 -11.27 -24.29
C ALA A 57 11.70 -11.62 -25.79
N PRO A 58 12.08 -10.69 -26.68
CA PRO A 58 12.27 -10.96 -28.12
C PRO A 58 13.45 -11.88 -28.48
N TYR A 59 14.44 -12.01 -27.58
CA TYR A 59 15.67 -12.77 -27.80
C TYR A 59 15.91 -13.79 -26.67
N GLU A 60 16.82 -14.73 -26.90
CA GLU A 60 17.23 -15.74 -25.93
C GLU A 60 17.58 -15.11 -24.58
N SER A 61 17.11 -15.70 -23.47
CA SER A 61 17.29 -15.13 -22.12
C SER A 61 18.74 -14.94 -21.68
N SER A 62 19.68 -15.65 -22.31
CA SER A 62 21.12 -15.51 -22.09
C SER A 62 21.75 -14.30 -22.81
N PHE A 63 21.02 -13.66 -23.72
CA PHE A 63 21.49 -12.48 -24.44
C PHE A 63 21.31 -11.22 -23.59
N THR A 64 22.43 -10.58 -23.22
CA THR A 64 22.45 -9.40 -22.35
C THR A 64 22.93 -8.13 -23.05
N GLY A 65 22.94 -8.13 -24.38
CA GLY A 65 23.41 -6.99 -25.20
C GLY A 65 22.45 -5.81 -25.29
N GLY A 66 21.29 -5.92 -24.66
CA GLY A 66 20.19 -4.97 -24.73
C GLY A 66 19.33 -5.11 -25.99
N VAL A 67 18.16 -4.47 -25.97
CA VAL A 67 17.16 -4.47 -27.04
C VAL A 67 16.91 -3.02 -27.46
N ARG A 68 17.09 -2.73 -28.75
CA ARG A 68 16.63 -1.47 -29.36
C ARG A 68 15.21 -1.69 -29.87
N VAL A 69 14.33 -0.72 -29.67
CA VAL A 69 12.91 -0.83 -29.99
C VAL A 69 12.47 0.34 -30.87
N ALA A 70 11.48 0.10 -31.70
CA ALA A 70 10.73 1.09 -32.47
C ALA A 70 9.26 0.64 -32.52
N VAL A 71 8.34 1.58 -32.66
CA VAL A 71 6.92 1.28 -32.83
C VAL A 71 6.49 1.85 -34.18
N GLY A 72 5.52 1.25 -34.87
CA GLY A 72 4.90 1.85 -36.05
C GLY A 72 4.20 0.84 -36.93
N ASP A 73 3.23 1.31 -37.72
CA ASP A 73 2.41 0.48 -38.61
C ASP A 73 3.26 0.04 -39.82
N VAL A 74 3.93 -1.10 -39.70
CA VAL A 74 4.81 -1.65 -40.75
C VAL A 74 4.07 -2.59 -41.68
N ASN A 75 2.88 -3.06 -41.30
CA ASN A 75 2.06 -3.96 -42.11
C ASN A 75 0.97 -3.23 -42.94
N GLY A 76 0.70 -1.95 -42.63
CA GLY A 76 -0.25 -1.08 -43.32
C GLY A 76 -1.72 -1.27 -42.92
N ASP A 77 -2.00 -1.86 -41.76
CA ASP A 77 -3.36 -2.15 -41.29
C ASP A 77 -3.99 -1.03 -40.44
N GLY A 78 -3.25 0.05 -40.20
CA GLY A 78 -3.67 1.19 -39.38
C GLY A 78 -3.42 1.00 -37.89
N ARG A 79 -2.73 -0.06 -37.46
CA ARG A 79 -2.28 -0.29 -36.08
C ARG A 79 -0.75 -0.37 -36.04
N PRO A 80 -0.11 0.18 -35.00
CA PRO A 80 1.35 0.14 -34.92
C PRO A 80 1.89 -1.18 -34.37
N GLU A 81 2.90 -1.77 -35.02
CA GLU A 81 3.66 -2.91 -34.51
C GLU A 81 4.82 -2.50 -33.60
N VAL A 82 5.33 -3.45 -32.81
CA VAL A 82 6.59 -3.30 -32.04
C VAL A 82 7.74 -3.96 -32.80
N VAL A 83 8.71 -3.17 -33.25
CA VAL A 83 9.93 -3.64 -33.92
C VAL A 83 11.07 -3.66 -32.92
N THR A 84 11.77 -4.79 -32.82
CA THR A 84 12.93 -4.96 -31.93
C THR A 84 14.19 -5.28 -32.73
N ALA A 85 15.33 -4.80 -32.26
CA ALA A 85 16.64 -5.07 -32.82
C ALA A 85 17.64 -5.41 -31.70
N ALA A 86 18.48 -6.42 -31.93
CA ALA A 86 19.44 -6.87 -30.93
C ALA A 86 20.57 -5.84 -30.79
N GLY A 87 20.92 -5.49 -29.55
CA GLY A 87 22.06 -4.64 -29.22
C GLY A 87 23.42 -5.33 -29.34
N THR A 88 24.46 -4.71 -28.78
CA THR A 88 25.86 -5.16 -28.90
C THR A 88 26.05 -6.60 -28.42
N GLY A 89 26.80 -7.41 -29.17
CA GLY A 89 26.99 -8.85 -28.90
C GLY A 89 25.93 -9.74 -29.54
N GLY A 90 24.79 -9.18 -29.98
CA GLY A 90 23.77 -9.86 -30.77
C GLY A 90 24.06 -9.81 -32.26
N GLY A 91 23.49 -10.73 -33.04
CA GLY A 91 23.47 -10.60 -34.50
C GLY A 91 22.61 -9.42 -34.96
N PRO A 92 22.68 -8.98 -36.24
CA PRO A 92 21.86 -7.87 -36.73
C PRO A 92 20.40 -8.28 -37.00
N LEU A 93 19.80 -9.00 -36.05
CA LEU A 93 18.47 -9.57 -36.15
C LEU A 93 17.43 -8.53 -35.75
N VAL A 94 16.52 -8.24 -36.67
CA VAL A 94 15.33 -7.42 -36.47
C VAL A 94 14.12 -8.35 -36.40
N LYS A 95 13.24 -8.12 -35.43
CA LYS A 95 11.99 -8.84 -35.24
C LYS A 95 10.82 -7.87 -35.14
N VAL A 96 9.65 -8.28 -35.59
CA VAL A 96 8.42 -7.48 -35.55
C VAL A 96 7.37 -8.24 -34.77
N PHE A 97 6.67 -7.56 -33.87
CA PHE A 97 5.68 -8.13 -32.97
C PHE A 97 4.35 -7.38 -33.06
N ASP A 98 3.27 -8.15 -32.99
CA ASP A 98 1.93 -7.63 -32.76
C ASP A 98 1.84 -7.10 -31.30
N PRO A 99 1.41 -5.85 -31.07
CA PRO A 99 1.44 -5.24 -29.75
C PRO A 99 0.42 -5.85 -28.78
N ASP A 100 -0.73 -6.31 -29.29
CA ASP A 100 -1.85 -6.80 -28.50
C ASP A 100 -1.59 -8.22 -28.00
N SER A 101 -1.08 -9.10 -28.86
CA SER A 101 -0.83 -10.52 -28.60
C SER A 101 0.61 -10.83 -28.18
N GLY A 102 1.58 -9.98 -28.55
CA GLY A 102 3.00 -10.24 -28.38
C GLY A 102 3.56 -11.32 -29.31
N GLN A 103 2.82 -11.72 -30.36
CA GLN A 103 3.30 -12.71 -31.32
C GLN A 103 4.31 -12.10 -32.30
N GLU A 104 5.36 -12.85 -32.63
CA GLU A 104 6.31 -12.48 -33.69
C GLU A 104 5.61 -12.59 -35.05
N LEU A 105 5.49 -11.47 -35.76
CA LEU A 105 4.94 -11.37 -37.11
C LEU A 105 5.98 -11.72 -38.18
N GLY A 106 7.26 -11.50 -37.89
CA GLY A 106 8.37 -11.91 -38.73
C GLY A 106 9.70 -11.35 -38.29
N SER A 107 10.77 -11.82 -38.93
CA SER A 107 12.14 -11.43 -38.61
C SER A 107 13.11 -11.55 -39.79
N PHE A 108 14.19 -10.76 -39.77
CA PHE A 108 15.23 -10.78 -40.80
C PHE A 108 16.57 -10.24 -40.27
N PHE A 109 17.67 -10.55 -40.97
CA PHE A 109 18.98 -9.96 -40.67
C PHE A 109 19.20 -8.69 -41.50
N ALA A 110 19.35 -7.53 -40.85
CA ALA A 110 19.54 -6.25 -41.54
C ALA A 110 20.94 -6.10 -42.17
N TYR A 111 21.93 -6.80 -41.61
CA TYR A 111 23.33 -6.80 -42.05
C TYR A 111 23.87 -8.24 -42.12
N THR A 112 25.16 -8.40 -42.40
CA THR A 112 25.75 -9.74 -42.51
C THR A 112 25.55 -10.52 -41.21
N PRO A 113 25.08 -11.79 -41.25
CA PRO A 113 24.69 -12.51 -40.04
C PRO A 113 25.81 -12.75 -39.01
N ASP A 114 27.07 -12.51 -39.37
CA ASP A 114 28.27 -12.57 -38.53
C ASP A 114 28.58 -11.25 -37.81
N PHE A 115 27.94 -10.14 -38.19
CA PHE A 115 28.09 -8.87 -37.49
C PHE A 115 27.57 -8.97 -36.06
N ARG A 116 28.33 -8.46 -35.08
CA ARG A 116 27.97 -8.52 -33.65
C ARG A 116 27.89 -7.15 -32.97
N GLY A 117 27.88 -6.08 -33.77
CA GLY A 117 27.84 -4.71 -33.27
C GLY A 117 26.47 -4.24 -32.79
N GLY A 118 25.43 -5.05 -32.98
CA GLY A 118 24.04 -4.67 -32.74
C GLY A 118 23.46 -3.74 -33.80
N VAL A 119 22.17 -3.44 -33.68
CA VAL A 119 21.42 -2.60 -34.64
C VAL A 119 20.57 -1.58 -33.89
N ASN A 120 20.66 -0.31 -34.30
CA ASN A 120 19.70 0.72 -33.95
C ASN A 120 18.55 0.69 -34.97
N VAL A 121 17.31 0.87 -34.52
CA VAL A 121 16.12 0.74 -35.37
C VAL A 121 15.17 1.91 -35.16
N ALA A 122 14.51 2.34 -36.23
CA ALA A 122 13.42 3.30 -36.24
C ALA A 122 12.35 2.86 -37.25
N VAL A 123 11.12 3.30 -37.06
CA VAL A 123 10.02 3.07 -38.00
C VAL A 123 9.41 4.41 -38.38
N GLY A 124 9.10 4.60 -39.66
CA GLY A 124 8.41 5.79 -40.13
C GLY A 124 8.08 5.72 -41.62
N GLN A 125 7.40 6.75 -42.12
CA GLN A 125 7.01 6.83 -43.53
C GLN A 125 8.17 7.34 -44.38
N LEU A 126 8.53 6.61 -45.44
CA LEU A 126 9.47 7.04 -46.49
C LEU A 126 8.78 6.93 -47.85
N GLY A 127 8.69 8.05 -48.58
CA GLY A 127 7.97 8.13 -49.85
C GLY A 127 6.48 7.74 -49.75
N GLY A 128 5.86 7.96 -48.58
CA GLY A 128 4.46 7.60 -48.31
C GLY A 128 4.22 6.12 -48.01
N ARG A 129 5.28 5.34 -47.73
CA ARG A 129 5.18 3.94 -47.31
C ARG A 129 5.95 3.70 -46.00
N ALA A 130 5.38 2.89 -45.11
CA ALA A 130 6.02 2.54 -43.85
C ALA A 130 7.31 1.75 -44.08
N ALA A 131 8.39 2.16 -43.41
CA ALA A 131 9.71 1.57 -43.53
C ALA A 131 10.33 1.32 -42.16
N ILE A 132 10.98 0.17 -42.02
CA ILE A 132 11.91 -0.12 -40.93
C ILE A 132 13.28 0.40 -41.38
N VAL A 133 13.81 1.39 -40.66
CA VAL A 133 15.14 1.96 -40.92
C VAL A 133 16.09 1.46 -39.83
N THR A 134 17.26 1.00 -40.26
CA THR A 134 18.28 0.45 -39.37
C THR A 134 19.59 1.18 -39.53
N GLY A 135 20.30 1.36 -38.42
CA GLY A 135 21.68 1.80 -38.35
C GLY A 135 22.54 0.73 -37.69
N THR A 136 23.75 0.48 -38.18
CA THR A 136 24.67 -0.44 -37.49
C THR A 136 25.13 0.14 -36.15
N GLY A 137 25.29 -0.71 -35.14
CA GLY A 137 25.97 -0.36 -33.89
C GLY A 137 27.49 -0.40 -33.97
N VAL A 138 28.15 -0.57 -32.82
CA VAL A 138 29.62 -0.49 -32.66
C VAL A 138 30.37 -1.55 -33.48
N GLY A 139 31.51 -1.20 -34.06
CA GLY A 139 32.28 -2.04 -34.98
C GLY A 139 31.80 -2.00 -36.43
N GLY A 140 30.59 -1.50 -36.70
CA GLY A 140 30.06 -1.26 -38.05
C GLY A 140 30.43 0.13 -38.58
N GLY A 141 30.61 0.25 -39.90
CA GLY A 141 30.61 1.57 -40.55
C GLY A 141 29.26 2.27 -40.36
N PRO A 142 29.10 3.61 -40.44
CA PRO A 142 27.83 4.32 -40.20
C PRO A 142 26.78 4.06 -41.30
N HIS A 143 26.44 2.78 -41.49
CA HIS A 143 25.63 2.26 -42.58
C HIS A 143 24.18 2.32 -42.15
N VAL A 144 23.36 2.95 -43.00
CA VAL A 144 21.91 3.03 -42.85
C VAL A 144 21.26 2.21 -43.96
N LYS A 145 20.24 1.43 -43.59
CA LYS A 145 19.39 0.67 -44.52
C LYS A 145 17.93 0.85 -44.19
N ALA A 146 17.09 0.91 -45.22
CA ALA A 146 15.63 0.95 -45.09
C ALA A 146 14.98 -0.28 -45.73
N PHE A 147 14.00 -0.85 -45.05
CA PHE A 147 13.26 -2.04 -45.46
C PHE A 147 11.77 -1.71 -45.47
N PHE A 148 11.07 -2.04 -46.57
CA PHE A 148 9.63 -1.83 -46.69
C PHE A 148 8.82 -3.12 -46.52
N ASP A 149 9.49 -4.24 -46.26
CA ASP A 149 8.89 -5.54 -45.98
C ASP A 149 9.84 -6.38 -45.12
N LEU A 150 9.35 -7.53 -44.65
CA LEU A 150 10.08 -8.43 -43.77
C LEU A 150 10.96 -9.45 -44.54
N SER A 151 11.19 -9.28 -45.84
CA SER A 151 12.04 -10.18 -46.63
C SER A 151 13.54 -9.99 -46.37
N GLY A 152 13.92 -8.90 -45.70
CA GLY A 152 15.31 -8.54 -45.43
C GLY A 152 16.05 -7.92 -46.62
N ASN A 153 15.37 -7.59 -47.71
CA ASN A 153 15.95 -6.89 -48.85
C ASN A 153 15.86 -5.37 -48.65
N PRO A 154 16.99 -4.65 -48.50
CA PRO A 154 16.94 -3.20 -48.29
C PRO A 154 16.57 -2.49 -49.59
N ALA A 155 15.62 -1.56 -49.52
CA ALA A 155 15.30 -0.68 -50.62
C ALA A 155 16.30 0.46 -50.77
N MET A 156 16.97 0.84 -49.68
CA MET A 156 18.00 1.87 -49.64
C MET A 156 19.17 1.43 -48.78
N SER A 157 20.38 1.88 -49.13
CA SER A 157 21.61 1.51 -48.44
C SER A 157 22.72 2.55 -48.68
N PHE A 158 23.17 3.24 -47.62
CA PHE A 158 24.19 4.30 -47.73
C PHE A 158 24.94 4.54 -46.41
N PHE A 159 26.10 5.19 -46.46
CA PHE A 159 26.84 5.63 -45.26
C PHE A 159 26.47 7.07 -44.90
N ALA A 160 26.00 7.31 -43.67
CA ALA A 160 25.57 8.64 -43.21
C ALA A 160 26.75 9.56 -42.84
N TYR A 161 27.87 8.96 -42.41
CA TYR A 161 29.10 9.64 -42.02
C TYR A 161 30.28 9.01 -42.76
N ASP A 162 31.51 9.43 -42.41
CA ASP A 162 32.72 8.86 -43.00
C ASP A 162 32.69 7.32 -42.93
N SER A 163 32.88 6.68 -44.09
CA SER A 163 32.83 5.23 -44.21
C SER A 163 33.89 4.49 -43.39
N SER A 164 34.90 5.18 -42.83
CA SER A 164 35.88 4.62 -41.89
C SER A 164 35.48 4.78 -40.42
N PHE A 165 34.44 5.55 -40.09
CA PHE A 165 33.92 5.65 -38.73
C PHE A 165 33.35 4.29 -38.31
N ARG A 166 33.60 3.83 -37.07
CA ARG A 166 33.24 2.46 -36.65
C ARG A 166 32.36 2.39 -35.41
N ASN A 167 31.84 3.51 -34.93
CA ASN A 167 31.08 3.52 -33.68
C ASN A 167 29.56 3.60 -33.89
N GLY A 168 29.11 3.23 -35.08
CA GLY A 168 27.69 3.11 -35.40
C GLY A 168 26.95 4.42 -35.64
N VAL A 169 25.64 4.31 -35.86
CA VAL A 169 24.75 5.43 -36.20
C VAL A 169 23.37 5.21 -35.57
N ASN A 170 22.86 6.23 -34.89
CA ASN A 170 21.48 6.30 -34.39
C ASN A 170 20.58 6.81 -35.52
N VAL A 171 19.35 6.32 -35.61
CA VAL A 171 18.41 6.65 -36.70
C VAL A 171 17.04 7.03 -36.13
N ALA A 172 16.38 7.98 -36.77
CA ALA A 172 14.98 8.35 -36.58
C ALA A 172 14.36 8.69 -37.95
N VAL A 173 13.04 8.64 -38.06
CA VAL A 173 12.33 8.86 -39.33
C VAL A 173 11.12 9.77 -39.10
N GLY A 174 10.94 10.78 -39.95
CA GLY A 174 9.74 11.61 -39.96
C GLY A 174 9.84 12.79 -40.93
N ASP A 175 8.70 13.40 -41.27
CA ASP A 175 8.60 14.51 -42.24
C ASP A 175 8.97 15.87 -41.62
N VAL A 176 10.19 15.96 -41.11
CA VAL A 176 10.69 17.15 -40.38
C VAL A 176 10.82 18.39 -41.28
N LEU A 177 10.90 18.22 -42.59
CA LEU A 177 10.96 19.33 -43.55
C LEU A 177 9.62 19.63 -44.23
N GLY A 178 8.56 18.87 -43.93
CA GLY A 178 7.22 19.05 -44.50
C GLY A 178 7.18 18.80 -46.01
N THR A 179 7.96 17.84 -46.50
CA THR A 179 8.04 17.44 -47.90
C THR A 179 6.96 16.43 -48.30
N GLY A 180 6.27 15.84 -47.31
CA GLY A 180 5.27 14.79 -47.49
C GLY A 180 5.85 13.41 -47.81
N SER A 181 7.19 13.28 -47.86
CA SER A 181 7.88 12.02 -48.18
C SER A 181 8.67 11.45 -46.99
N GLY A 182 8.81 12.17 -45.88
CA GLY A 182 9.56 11.74 -44.71
C GLY A 182 11.07 11.73 -44.90
N GLU A 183 11.82 12.10 -43.87
CA GLU A 183 13.27 12.15 -43.86
C GLU A 183 13.88 11.14 -42.89
N ILE A 184 15.12 10.72 -43.19
CA ILE A 184 15.95 9.91 -42.29
C ILE A 184 16.87 10.86 -41.51
N VAL A 185 16.63 10.98 -40.20
CA VAL A 185 17.48 11.74 -39.29
C VAL A 185 18.49 10.79 -38.65
N THR A 186 19.76 11.15 -38.67
CA THR A 186 20.84 10.32 -38.13
C THR A 186 21.64 11.07 -37.09
N GLY A 187 22.09 10.36 -36.06
CA GLY A 187 23.03 10.83 -35.06
C GLY A 187 24.29 9.96 -35.02
N ALA A 188 25.47 10.57 -34.94
CA ALA A 188 26.70 9.79 -34.80
C ALA A 188 26.74 9.05 -33.43
N GLY A 189 27.16 7.79 -33.44
CA GLY A 189 27.31 6.99 -32.21
C GLY A 189 28.47 7.44 -31.31
N VAL A 190 28.61 6.76 -30.16
CA VAL A 190 29.59 7.09 -29.11
C VAL A 190 31.02 7.15 -29.64
N GLY A 191 31.81 8.15 -29.26
CA GLY A 191 33.14 8.43 -29.81
C GLY A 191 33.13 9.31 -31.07
N GLY A 192 31.96 9.52 -31.70
CA GLY A 192 31.72 10.58 -32.68
C GLY A 192 31.31 11.90 -32.01
N GLY A 193 31.33 13.00 -32.77
CA GLY A 193 30.76 14.27 -32.31
C GLY A 193 29.22 14.20 -32.19
N PRO A 194 28.56 15.17 -31.55
CA PRO A 194 27.09 15.28 -31.53
C PRO A 194 26.52 15.76 -32.88
N HIS A 195 27.00 15.16 -33.98
CA HIS A 195 26.64 15.50 -35.35
C HIS A 195 25.30 14.85 -35.68
N VAL A 196 24.33 15.67 -36.10
CA VAL A 196 23.04 15.26 -36.64
C VAL A 196 23.01 15.57 -38.13
N ARG A 197 22.52 14.63 -38.94
CA ARG A 197 22.30 14.80 -40.38
C ARG A 197 20.92 14.32 -40.79
N VAL A 198 20.30 15.05 -41.71
CA VAL A 198 18.97 14.77 -42.25
C VAL A 198 19.11 14.42 -43.73
N PHE A 199 18.58 13.27 -44.12
CA PHE A 199 18.61 12.75 -45.48
C PHE A 199 17.20 12.62 -46.04
N ASP A 200 17.06 12.92 -47.33
CA ASP A 200 15.83 12.69 -48.07
C ASP A 200 15.46 11.19 -48.07
N GLY A 201 14.23 10.88 -47.68
CA GLY A 201 13.75 9.51 -47.49
C GLY A 201 13.58 8.69 -48.78
N VAL A 202 13.78 9.28 -49.96
CA VAL A 202 13.64 8.61 -51.25
C VAL A 202 14.97 8.58 -52.01
N THR A 203 15.66 9.72 -52.06
CA THR A 203 16.89 9.92 -52.85
C THR A 203 18.16 9.72 -52.03
N THR A 204 18.07 9.66 -50.70
CA THR A 204 19.21 9.60 -49.75
C THR A 204 20.15 10.81 -49.80
N ALA A 205 19.73 11.91 -50.45
CA ALA A 205 20.51 13.15 -50.50
C ALA A 205 20.55 13.84 -49.13
N GLU A 206 21.71 14.32 -48.70
CA GLU A 206 21.85 15.11 -47.47
C GLU A 206 21.15 16.47 -47.63
N GLN A 207 20.20 16.77 -46.74
CA GLN A 207 19.40 18.01 -46.77
C GLN A 207 19.79 18.98 -45.65
N ARG A 208 20.19 18.48 -44.47
CA ARG A 208 20.64 19.29 -43.31
C ARG A 208 21.76 18.59 -42.54
N SER A 209 22.59 19.38 -41.86
CA SER A 209 23.79 18.92 -41.15
C SER A 209 24.22 19.93 -40.08
N PHE A 210 24.28 19.52 -38.80
CA PHE A 210 24.64 20.43 -37.68
C PHE A 210 25.12 19.67 -36.42
N PHE A 211 25.74 20.38 -35.47
CA PHE A 211 26.09 19.82 -34.16
C PHE A 211 25.04 20.23 -33.11
N ALA A 212 24.43 19.26 -32.41
CA ALA A 212 23.38 19.51 -31.42
C ALA A 212 23.92 20.03 -30.07
N TYR A 213 25.15 19.65 -29.74
CA TYR A 213 25.87 20.07 -28.54
C TYR A 213 27.27 20.60 -28.93
N ASP A 214 28.13 20.83 -27.93
CA ASP A 214 29.50 21.29 -28.17
C ASP A 214 30.23 20.39 -29.20
N ALA A 215 30.83 20.98 -30.24
CA ALA A 215 31.45 20.23 -31.33
C ALA A 215 32.68 19.40 -30.88
N GLY A 216 33.24 19.70 -29.70
CA GLY A 216 34.28 18.93 -29.02
C GLY A 216 33.75 17.75 -28.19
N PHE A 217 32.45 17.69 -27.90
CA PHE A 217 31.83 16.55 -27.23
C PHE A 217 31.96 15.27 -28.07
N ARG A 218 32.21 14.13 -27.42
CA ARG A 218 32.45 12.84 -28.08
C ARG A 218 31.52 11.72 -27.60
N GLY A 219 30.46 12.04 -26.87
CA GLY A 219 29.49 11.05 -26.43
C GLY A 219 28.53 10.58 -27.53
N GLY A 220 28.60 11.16 -28.72
CA GLY A 220 27.59 10.97 -29.77
C GLY A 220 26.26 11.66 -29.45
N VAL A 221 25.22 11.34 -30.22
CA VAL A 221 23.88 11.92 -30.06
C VAL A 221 22.80 10.90 -30.42
N ALA A 222 21.83 10.73 -29.51
CA ALA A 222 20.57 10.03 -29.79
C ALA A 222 19.60 10.99 -30.48
N VAL A 223 18.78 10.49 -31.41
CA VAL A 223 17.86 11.30 -32.21
C VAL A 223 16.45 10.69 -32.19
N ALA A 224 15.44 11.55 -32.16
CA ALA A 224 14.03 11.23 -32.34
C ALA A 224 13.34 12.36 -33.14
N VAL A 225 12.13 12.12 -33.61
CA VAL A 225 11.33 13.07 -34.39
C VAL A 225 9.90 13.10 -33.87
N GLY A 226 9.33 14.29 -33.67
CA GLY A 226 7.93 14.51 -33.26
C GLY A 226 7.57 15.99 -33.20
N ASP A 227 6.30 16.34 -33.37
CA ASP A 227 5.79 17.73 -33.37
C ASP A 227 5.68 18.26 -31.94
N THR A 228 6.80 18.72 -31.38
CA THR A 228 6.86 19.02 -29.95
C THR A 228 6.31 20.41 -29.61
N ASP A 229 6.30 21.35 -30.57
CA ASP A 229 5.76 22.70 -30.37
C ASP A 229 4.31 22.90 -30.87
N GLY A 230 3.77 21.94 -31.62
CA GLY A 230 2.38 21.87 -32.07
C GLY A 230 2.09 22.73 -33.29
N ASP A 231 3.11 22.98 -34.11
CA ASP A 231 2.98 23.75 -35.34
C ASP A 231 2.50 22.91 -36.54
N GLY A 232 2.31 21.60 -36.32
CA GLY A 232 1.91 20.63 -37.34
C GLY A 232 3.08 20.03 -38.12
N LYS A 233 4.33 20.35 -37.76
CA LYS A 233 5.55 19.81 -38.36
C LYS A 233 6.44 19.16 -37.29
N PRO A 234 6.94 17.94 -37.52
CA PRO A 234 7.84 17.30 -36.57
C PRO A 234 9.18 18.04 -36.37
N ASP A 235 9.56 18.22 -35.11
CA ASP A 235 10.87 18.67 -34.65
C ASP A 235 11.91 17.54 -34.62
N ILE A 236 13.19 17.90 -34.58
CA ILE A 236 14.29 16.99 -34.25
C ILE A 236 14.58 17.06 -32.75
N VAL A 237 14.35 15.96 -32.05
CA VAL A 237 14.68 15.79 -30.62
C VAL A 237 16.03 15.09 -30.49
N THR A 238 16.90 15.61 -29.63
CA THR A 238 18.26 15.07 -29.42
C THR A 238 18.52 14.79 -27.95
N GLY A 239 19.22 13.70 -27.68
CA GLY A 239 19.73 13.32 -26.37
C GLY A 239 21.26 13.20 -26.37
N ALA A 240 21.91 13.80 -25.38
CA ALA A 240 23.37 13.70 -25.23
C ALA A 240 23.76 12.27 -24.79
N GLY A 241 24.73 11.67 -25.47
CA GLY A 241 25.25 10.35 -25.10
C GLY A 241 26.20 10.37 -23.88
N PRO A 242 26.89 9.25 -23.59
CA PRO A 242 27.79 9.13 -22.44
C PRO A 242 28.90 10.19 -22.41
N GLY A 243 29.24 10.67 -21.21
CA GLY A 243 30.24 11.72 -20.97
C GLY A 243 29.68 13.15 -21.02
N GLY A 244 28.41 13.32 -21.38
CA GLY A 244 27.64 14.55 -21.20
C GLY A 244 26.58 14.36 -20.11
N GLY A 245 26.07 15.46 -19.53
CA GLY A 245 24.87 15.38 -18.67
C GLY A 245 23.64 14.92 -19.48
N PRO A 246 22.50 14.60 -18.85
CA PRO A 246 21.31 14.06 -19.53
C PRO A 246 20.52 15.17 -20.25
N ASN A 247 21.22 15.97 -21.05
CA ASN A 247 20.68 17.14 -21.70
C ASN A 247 19.89 16.73 -22.94
N VAL A 248 18.65 17.18 -23.03
CA VAL A 248 17.75 16.99 -24.16
C VAL A 248 17.52 18.34 -24.83
N LYS A 249 17.56 18.35 -26.16
CA LYS A 249 17.25 19.54 -26.96
C LYS A 249 16.31 19.22 -28.11
N THR A 250 15.40 20.14 -28.39
CA THR A 250 14.53 20.12 -29.57
C THR A 250 14.96 21.19 -30.57
N PHE A 251 14.87 20.86 -31.85
CA PHE A 251 15.24 21.73 -32.97
C PHE A 251 14.15 21.76 -34.02
N ASP A 252 13.76 22.96 -34.44
CA ASP A 252 13.05 23.15 -35.70
C ASP A 252 13.99 22.73 -36.84
N ALA A 253 13.62 21.71 -37.61
CA ALA A 253 14.48 21.15 -38.65
C ALA A 253 14.67 22.07 -39.87
N THR A 254 13.78 23.04 -40.05
CA THR A 254 13.88 24.03 -41.13
C THR A 254 14.86 25.14 -40.76
N THR A 255 14.74 25.69 -39.55
CA THR A 255 15.54 26.84 -39.10
C THR A 255 16.81 26.45 -38.32
N LEU A 256 16.90 25.19 -37.87
CA LEU A 256 17.92 24.64 -36.98
C LEU A 256 18.06 25.40 -35.67
N ARG A 257 17.02 26.16 -35.28
CA ARG A 257 16.98 26.86 -33.99
C ARG A 257 16.56 25.89 -32.91
N VAL A 258 17.22 26.00 -31.77
CA VAL A 258 16.84 25.28 -30.55
C VAL A 258 15.53 25.86 -30.05
N SER A 259 14.48 25.05 -29.97
CA SER A 259 13.21 25.42 -29.33
C SER A 259 13.27 25.16 -27.82
N GLN A 260 13.96 24.11 -27.37
CA GLN A 260 14.14 23.79 -25.95
C GLN A 260 15.51 23.19 -25.60
N SER A 261 15.92 23.36 -24.33
CA SER A 261 17.07 22.65 -23.74
C SER A 261 16.86 22.44 -22.24
N PHE A 262 16.92 21.19 -21.79
CA PHE A 262 16.74 20.85 -20.37
C PHE A 262 17.49 19.57 -19.99
N PHE A 263 17.72 19.34 -18.69
CA PHE A 263 18.26 18.07 -18.19
C PHE A 263 17.12 17.12 -17.81
N ALA A 264 17.06 15.95 -18.43
CA ALA A 264 16.00 14.96 -18.18
C ALA A 264 16.14 14.27 -16.82
N TYR A 265 17.38 14.06 -16.36
CA TYR A 265 17.72 13.47 -15.06
C TYR A 265 18.65 14.40 -14.27
N THR A 266 19.19 13.94 -13.13
CA THR A 266 20.12 14.74 -12.33
C THR A 266 21.30 15.23 -13.19
N PRO A 267 21.71 16.50 -13.10
CA PRO A 267 22.79 17.02 -13.96
C PRO A 267 24.14 16.30 -13.78
N THR A 268 24.32 15.59 -12.66
CA THR A 268 25.50 14.78 -12.36
C THR A 268 25.49 13.40 -13.03
N PHE A 269 24.35 12.97 -13.60
CA PHE A 269 24.24 11.73 -14.34
C PHE A 269 24.90 11.85 -15.71
N THR A 270 25.98 11.12 -15.94
CA THR A 270 26.81 11.30 -17.15
C THR A 270 26.78 10.10 -18.10
N ALA A 271 25.86 9.14 -17.89
CA ALA A 271 25.71 7.98 -18.76
C ALA A 271 24.91 8.28 -20.04
N GLY A 272 24.45 9.52 -20.21
CA GLY A 272 23.67 9.96 -21.36
C GLY A 272 22.16 9.66 -21.24
N VAL A 273 21.42 10.05 -22.26
CA VAL A 273 19.96 9.93 -22.34
C VAL A 273 19.53 9.48 -23.73
N THR A 274 18.64 8.50 -23.81
CA THR A 274 17.93 8.15 -25.06
C THR A 274 16.63 8.94 -25.15
N VAL A 275 16.17 9.25 -26.36
CA VAL A 275 14.98 10.07 -26.61
C VAL A 275 14.02 9.37 -27.57
N ALA A 276 12.72 9.60 -27.38
CA ALA A 276 11.64 9.28 -28.30
C ALA A 276 10.57 10.38 -28.24
N ALA A 277 9.63 10.41 -29.19
CA ALA A 277 8.51 11.33 -29.19
C ALA A 277 7.19 10.58 -29.44
N VAL A 278 6.15 10.83 -28.63
CA VAL A 278 4.85 10.14 -28.72
C VAL A 278 3.73 11.15 -28.79
N ALA A 279 2.65 10.84 -29.49
CA ALA A 279 1.48 11.71 -29.57
C ALA A 279 0.97 12.12 -28.18
N GLY A 280 0.83 13.42 -27.98
CA GLY A 280 0.40 14.06 -26.73
C GLY A 280 -0.89 14.87 -26.89
N PRO A 281 -1.30 15.59 -25.82
CA PRO A 281 -2.49 16.43 -25.82
C PRO A 281 -2.40 17.56 -26.86
N ALA A 282 -3.57 18.02 -27.31
CA ALA A 282 -3.73 19.23 -28.12
C ALA A 282 -2.96 19.25 -29.46
N GLY A 283 -2.58 18.07 -29.98
CA GLY A 283 -1.86 17.95 -31.25
C GLY A 283 -0.35 18.18 -31.16
N ARG A 284 0.21 18.13 -29.95
CA ARG A 284 1.67 18.16 -29.69
C ARG A 284 2.17 16.79 -29.29
N ASP A 285 3.38 16.44 -29.68
CA ASP A 285 4.09 15.24 -29.24
C ASP A 285 4.85 15.50 -27.93
N LEU A 286 4.78 14.53 -27.03
CA LEU A 286 5.54 14.51 -25.77
C LEU A 286 6.94 13.93 -26.01
N ILE A 287 7.93 14.42 -25.27
CA ILE A 287 9.29 13.88 -25.28
C ILE A 287 9.40 12.79 -24.21
N VAL A 288 9.75 11.58 -24.62
CA VAL A 288 10.03 10.46 -23.71
C VAL A 288 11.53 10.25 -23.63
N THR A 289 12.07 10.08 -22.42
CA THR A 289 13.49 9.90 -22.17
C THR A 289 13.76 8.65 -21.38
N GLY A 290 14.86 7.98 -21.72
CA GLY A 290 15.36 6.78 -21.04
C GLY A 290 16.76 7.04 -20.52
N ALA A 291 17.02 6.66 -19.26
CA ALA A 291 18.31 6.86 -18.65
C ALA A 291 19.33 5.86 -19.23
N GLY A 292 20.56 6.31 -19.46
CA GLY A 292 21.66 5.45 -19.90
C GLY A 292 22.13 4.44 -18.83
N PRO A 293 23.10 3.57 -19.14
CA PRO A 293 23.58 2.54 -18.20
C PRO A 293 24.10 3.11 -16.88
N GLY A 294 23.75 2.48 -15.74
CA GLY A 294 24.25 2.85 -14.40
C GLY A 294 23.25 3.61 -13.52
N SER A 295 22.04 3.90 -14.01
CA SER A 295 20.86 4.22 -13.20
C SER A 295 19.90 3.03 -13.12
N GLY A 296 18.84 3.13 -12.31
CA GLY A 296 17.68 2.24 -12.46
C GLY A 296 16.99 2.45 -13.83
N PRO A 297 16.01 1.60 -14.19
CA PRO A 297 15.28 1.63 -15.46
C PRO A 297 14.27 2.80 -15.54
N GLU A 298 14.74 4.03 -15.31
CA GLU A 298 13.90 5.21 -15.20
C GLU A 298 13.55 5.76 -16.58
N VAL A 299 12.24 5.91 -16.82
CA VAL A 299 11.67 6.55 -18.01
C VAL A 299 10.96 7.82 -17.56
N ARG A 300 11.19 8.93 -18.27
CA ARG A 300 10.53 10.22 -17.99
C ARG A 300 9.88 10.80 -19.24
N THR A 301 8.71 11.39 -19.06
CA THR A 301 7.97 12.07 -20.13
C THR A 301 7.87 13.57 -19.84
N PHE A 302 8.04 14.40 -20.87
CA PHE A 302 8.07 15.87 -20.82
C PHE A 302 7.11 16.49 -21.84
N ASP A 303 6.37 17.51 -21.41
CA ASP A 303 5.61 18.42 -22.28
C ASP A 303 6.45 19.68 -22.53
N VAL A 304 6.42 20.21 -23.75
CA VAL A 304 7.16 21.40 -24.16
C VAL A 304 6.68 22.69 -23.48
N THR A 305 5.46 22.71 -22.94
CA THR A 305 4.90 23.88 -22.24
C THR A 305 5.04 23.84 -20.72
N ASP A 306 5.31 22.67 -20.15
CA ASP A 306 5.48 22.48 -18.72
C ASP A 306 6.59 21.44 -18.48
N THR A 307 7.71 21.86 -17.89
CA THR A 307 8.83 20.97 -17.52
C THR A 307 8.48 19.96 -16.42
N ALA A 308 7.20 19.81 -16.07
CA ALA A 308 6.70 18.79 -15.16
C ALA A 308 6.99 17.38 -15.69
N THR A 309 7.77 16.63 -14.92
CA THR A 309 8.13 15.24 -15.19
C THR A 309 7.05 14.27 -14.70
N GLN A 310 6.59 13.37 -15.57
CA GLN A 310 6.10 12.05 -15.12
C GLN A 310 7.28 11.08 -15.14
N SER A 311 7.44 10.28 -14.08
CA SER A 311 8.55 9.33 -13.94
C SER A 311 8.03 7.94 -13.57
N SER A 312 8.40 6.93 -14.35
CA SER A 312 8.12 5.52 -14.09
C SER A 312 9.41 4.70 -14.12
N SER A 313 9.43 3.58 -13.39
CA SER A 313 10.46 2.56 -13.55
C SER A 313 9.91 1.52 -14.52
N ALA A 314 10.57 1.30 -15.65
CA ALA A 314 10.11 0.35 -16.63
C ALA A 314 10.23 -1.09 -16.08
N PHE A 315 11.38 -1.44 -15.51
CA PHE A 315 11.68 -2.78 -14.99
C PHE A 315 11.79 -2.82 -13.44
N ASP A 316 11.59 -3.99 -12.83
CA ASP A 316 11.68 -4.18 -11.37
C ASP A 316 13.10 -3.91 -10.81
N PHE A 317 13.20 -3.49 -9.54
CA PHE A 317 14.45 -3.16 -8.85
C PHE A 317 15.23 -4.42 -8.38
N PRO A 318 15.79 -5.19 -9.33
CA PRO A 318 17.25 -5.28 -9.41
C PRO A 318 17.81 -5.00 -10.82
N PHE A 319 17.03 -4.39 -11.72
CA PHE A 319 17.46 -4.11 -13.09
C PHE A 319 18.56 -3.02 -13.15
N LEU A 320 19.73 -3.37 -13.70
CA LEU A 320 20.93 -2.50 -13.77
C LEU A 320 21.33 -2.10 -15.21
N GLY A 321 20.42 -2.23 -16.19
CA GLY A 321 20.59 -1.70 -17.54
C GLY A 321 19.88 -0.36 -17.69
N GLY A 322 20.34 0.53 -18.58
CA GLY A 322 19.52 1.66 -19.02
C GLY A 322 18.27 1.24 -19.80
N VAL A 323 17.60 2.18 -20.46
CA VAL A 323 16.41 1.93 -21.30
C VAL A 323 16.62 2.45 -22.71
N ALA A 324 16.26 1.67 -23.73
CA ALA A 324 16.10 2.15 -25.10
C ALA A 324 14.62 2.41 -25.42
N LEU A 325 14.33 3.50 -26.13
CA LEU A 325 12.97 3.94 -26.46
C LEU A 325 12.71 3.93 -27.97
N GLY A 326 11.44 3.71 -28.34
CA GLY A 326 10.99 3.77 -29.73
C GLY A 326 9.50 4.05 -29.87
N THR A 327 9.14 4.86 -30.87
CA THR A 327 7.76 5.30 -31.18
C THR A 327 7.53 5.32 -32.70
N GLY A 328 6.26 5.39 -33.13
CA GLY A 328 5.83 5.42 -34.53
C GLY A 328 4.67 6.37 -34.81
N PHE A 329 4.58 6.85 -36.05
CA PHE A 329 3.57 7.80 -36.51
C PHE A 329 2.22 7.11 -36.78
N GLY A 330 1.15 7.59 -36.16
CA GLY A 330 -0.23 7.11 -36.34
C GLY A 330 -1.26 8.18 -35.95
N THR A 331 -2.31 8.33 -36.76
CA THR A 331 -3.22 9.49 -36.86
C THR A 331 -3.92 9.95 -35.58
N THR A 332 -3.92 11.27 -35.37
CA THR A 332 -4.86 12.11 -34.60
C THR A 332 -5.89 11.38 -33.73
N ALA A 333 -5.55 11.15 -32.47
CA ALA A 333 -6.52 10.99 -31.39
C ALA A 333 -6.30 12.12 -30.38
N THR A 334 -7.22 13.08 -30.34
CA THR A 334 -7.31 14.04 -29.24
C THR A 334 -7.73 13.28 -27.99
N ALA A 335 -6.77 12.84 -27.18
CA ALA A 335 -7.00 12.42 -25.80
C ALA A 335 -6.67 13.60 -24.88
N ASP A 336 -7.64 13.94 -24.03
CA ASP A 336 -7.54 14.98 -23.00
C ASP A 336 -6.54 14.54 -21.94
N PHE A 337 -5.30 15.03 -22.04
CA PHE A 337 -4.22 14.71 -21.10
C PHE A 337 -4.22 15.74 -19.96
N SER A 338 -5.33 15.81 -19.22
CA SER A 338 -5.40 16.55 -17.97
C SER A 338 -5.13 15.62 -16.78
N ARG A 339 -3.99 15.87 -16.09
CA ARG A 339 -3.58 15.36 -14.76
C ARG A 339 -3.73 13.86 -14.50
N GLN A 340 -2.68 13.07 -14.67
CA GLN A 340 -2.55 11.80 -13.94
C GLN A 340 -1.13 11.58 -13.41
N VAL A 341 -0.99 11.85 -12.12
CA VAL A 341 0.06 11.32 -11.24
C VAL A 341 -0.07 9.79 -11.26
N ASN A 342 1.02 9.05 -11.54
CA ASN A 342 1.16 7.57 -11.42
C ASN A 342 -0.11 6.88 -10.93
N GLN A 343 -1.00 6.41 -11.81
CA GLN A 343 -2.18 5.69 -11.33
C GLN A 343 -1.74 4.38 -10.68
N LEU A 344 -1.85 4.29 -9.35
CA LEU A 344 -1.85 3.00 -8.66
C LEU A 344 -2.93 2.13 -9.32
N PRO A 345 -2.62 0.87 -9.72
CA PRO A 345 -3.55 0.03 -10.45
C PRO A 345 -4.93 -0.01 -9.78
N THR A 346 -5.99 0.32 -10.52
CA THR A 346 -7.38 0.30 -10.02
C THR A 346 -8.01 -1.09 -10.05
N GLY A 347 -7.30 -2.07 -10.62
CA GLY A 347 -7.72 -3.48 -10.64
C GLY A 347 -7.20 -4.29 -9.44
N PRO A 348 -7.90 -5.38 -9.05
CA PRO A 348 -7.43 -6.28 -8.00
C PRO A 348 -6.07 -6.85 -8.40
N THR A 349 -5.02 -6.45 -7.70
CA THR A 349 -3.69 -7.03 -7.87
C THR A 349 -3.45 -7.92 -6.65
N PRO A 350 -3.19 -9.23 -6.80
CA PRO A 350 -2.77 -10.05 -5.68
C PRO A 350 -1.32 -9.66 -5.33
N LEU A 351 -1.16 -8.62 -4.51
CA LEU A 351 0.15 -8.19 -4.02
C LEU A 351 0.64 -9.09 -2.87
N ASP A 352 -0.24 -9.92 -2.29
CA ASP A 352 -0.02 -10.66 -1.04
C ASP A 352 0.14 -12.19 -1.22
N GLY A 353 0.28 -12.67 -2.47
CA GLY A 353 0.24 -14.11 -2.76
C GLY A 353 -1.18 -14.70 -2.70
N ASN A 354 -1.30 -16.00 -2.99
CA ASN A 354 -2.59 -16.69 -3.18
C ASN A 354 -2.84 -17.81 -2.14
N GLU A 355 -2.20 -17.73 -0.97
CA GLU A 355 -2.29 -18.78 0.06
C GLU A 355 -3.42 -18.50 1.05
N VAL A 356 -4.16 -19.56 1.42
CA VAL A 356 -5.20 -19.52 2.46
C VAL A 356 -5.19 -20.82 3.29
N LEU A 357 -5.79 -20.77 4.47
CA LEU A 357 -6.05 -21.96 5.29
C LEU A 357 -7.23 -22.74 4.72
N ALA A 358 -7.04 -24.04 4.47
CA ALA A 358 -8.14 -24.94 4.18
C ALA A 358 -8.91 -25.25 5.48
N ALA A 359 -10.20 -25.58 5.40
CA ALA A 359 -10.98 -25.96 6.58
C ALA A 359 -10.37 -27.14 7.36
N ALA A 360 -9.71 -28.07 6.67
CA ALA A 360 -8.98 -29.18 7.31
C ALA A 360 -7.72 -28.72 8.06
N ASP A 361 -7.01 -27.70 7.56
CA ASP A 361 -5.86 -27.10 8.25
C ASP A 361 -6.32 -26.49 9.58
N VAL A 362 -7.46 -25.78 9.55
CA VAL A 362 -8.09 -25.17 10.73
C VAL A 362 -8.41 -26.22 11.79
N GLY A 363 -9.11 -27.29 11.43
CA GLY A 363 -9.44 -28.37 12.38
C GLY A 363 -8.19 -29.03 12.98
N THR A 364 -7.16 -29.25 12.16
CA THR A 364 -5.88 -29.82 12.61
C THR A 364 -5.16 -28.90 13.60
N LEU A 365 -5.14 -27.59 13.34
CA LEU A 365 -4.52 -26.60 14.23
C LEU A 365 -5.27 -26.49 15.58
N LEU A 366 -6.61 -26.57 15.59
CA LEU A 366 -7.39 -26.64 16.84
C LEU A 366 -7.03 -27.88 17.67
N GLN A 367 -6.93 -29.06 17.03
CA GLN A 367 -6.50 -30.29 17.69
C GLN A 367 -5.08 -30.21 18.23
N ARG A 368 -4.15 -29.61 17.46
CA ARG A 368 -2.77 -29.45 17.89
C ARG A 368 -2.62 -28.53 19.09
N ALA A 369 -3.36 -27.43 19.14
CA ALA A 369 -3.36 -26.52 20.28
C ALA A 369 -3.90 -27.20 21.54
N ALA A 370 -5.00 -27.95 21.42
CA ALA A 370 -5.55 -28.74 22.52
C ALA A 370 -4.60 -29.84 23.03
N ALA A 371 -3.83 -30.45 22.12
CA ALA A 371 -2.82 -31.44 22.46
C ALA A 371 -1.52 -30.86 23.03
N ALA A 372 -1.31 -29.54 22.98
CA ALA A 372 -0.02 -28.93 23.28
C ALA A 372 0.35 -29.02 24.78
N THR A 373 -0.65 -29.03 25.67
CA THR A 373 -0.47 -29.01 27.13
C THR A 373 -1.46 -29.95 27.81
N SER A 374 -1.18 -30.45 29.01
CA SER A 374 -2.12 -31.36 29.71
C SER A 374 -3.39 -30.69 30.25
N SER A 375 -3.45 -29.35 30.21
CA SER A 375 -4.64 -28.60 30.59
C SER A 375 -5.78 -28.84 29.60
N THR A 376 -7.00 -28.69 30.08
CA THR A 376 -8.22 -28.93 29.29
C THR A 376 -9.22 -27.80 29.45
N ASP A 377 -8.80 -26.64 29.92
CA ASP A 377 -9.65 -25.51 30.28
C ASP A 377 -9.39 -24.26 29.42
N GLY A 378 -8.79 -24.43 28.24
CA GLY A 378 -8.57 -23.39 27.26
C GLY A 378 -9.70 -23.23 26.24
N ILE A 379 -9.71 -22.07 25.60
CA ILE A 379 -10.47 -21.78 24.38
C ILE A 379 -9.49 -21.41 23.29
N ILE A 380 -9.66 -22.02 22.11
CA ILE A 380 -8.78 -21.85 20.96
C ILE A 380 -9.60 -21.29 19.80
N ALA A 381 -9.11 -20.23 19.17
CA ALA A 381 -9.71 -19.64 17.99
C ALA A 381 -8.70 -19.53 16.85
N ILE A 382 -9.17 -19.71 15.62
CA ILE A 382 -8.38 -19.50 14.40
C ILE A 382 -9.11 -18.52 13.50
N VAL A 383 -8.37 -17.54 12.99
CA VAL A 383 -8.87 -16.55 12.04
C VAL A 383 -8.00 -16.51 10.78
N ASP A 384 -8.57 -16.07 9.65
CA ASP A 384 -7.79 -15.75 8.45
C ASP A 384 -7.06 -14.39 8.58
N ARG A 385 -6.32 -13.99 7.55
CA ARG A 385 -5.55 -12.74 7.50
C ARG A 385 -6.39 -11.47 7.71
N ASN A 386 -7.69 -11.49 7.40
CA ASN A 386 -8.61 -10.36 7.64
C ASN A 386 -9.24 -10.40 9.04
N GLY A 387 -9.01 -11.46 9.81
CA GLY A 387 -9.63 -11.65 11.13
C GLY A 387 -10.99 -12.36 11.08
N ARG A 388 -11.34 -13.02 9.97
CA ARG A 388 -12.56 -13.84 9.84
C ARG A 388 -12.41 -15.13 10.63
N ILE A 389 -13.36 -15.40 11.51
CA ILE A 389 -13.36 -16.59 12.36
C ILE A 389 -13.54 -17.84 11.49
N LEU A 390 -12.55 -18.73 11.52
CA LEU A 390 -12.54 -19.96 10.73
C LEU A 390 -12.90 -21.20 11.56
N GLY A 391 -12.56 -21.20 12.84
CA GLY A 391 -12.83 -22.30 13.74
C GLY A 391 -12.61 -21.91 15.19
N VAL A 392 -13.42 -22.48 16.08
CA VAL A 392 -13.33 -22.26 17.53
C VAL A 392 -13.47 -23.60 18.23
N ARG A 393 -12.61 -23.85 19.21
CA ARG A 393 -12.68 -24.99 20.13
C ARG A 393 -12.78 -24.52 21.56
N VAL A 394 -13.69 -25.15 22.31
CA VAL A 394 -13.80 -25.02 23.77
C VAL A 394 -13.45 -26.36 24.37
N GLU A 395 -12.36 -26.41 25.15
CA GLU A 395 -11.89 -27.65 25.77
C GLU A 395 -12.82 -28.16 26.88
N GLY A 396 -12.76 -29.45 27.21
CA GLY A 396 -13.76 -30.12 28.04
C GLY A 396 -13.81 -29.67 29.51
N GLY A 397 -12.71 -29.13 30.03
CA GLY A 397 -12.54 -28.64 31.38
C GLY A 397 -12.80 -27.14 31.56
N VAL A 398 -13.18 -26.40 30.51
CA VAL A 398 -13.62 -25.00 30.65
C VAL A 398 -14.78 -24.94 31.65
N ALA A 399 -14.79 -23.96 32.55
CA ALA A 399 -15.72 -23.92 33.66
C ALA A 399 -17.20 -24.00 33.20
N PRO A 400 -18.07 -24.80 33.85
CA PRO A 400 -19.49 -24.88 33.49
C PRO A 400 -20.22 -23.53 33.49
N GLN A 401 -19.77 -22.59 34.31
CA GLN A 401 -20.28 -21.21 34.38
C GLN A 401 -20.07 -20.46 33.06
N VAL A 402 -18.93 -20.71 32.39
CA VAL A 402 -18.63 -20.14 31.07
C VAL A 402 -19.40 -20.89 29.99
N GLN A 403 -19.40 -22.23 30.02
CA GLN A 403 -19.99 -23.03 28.93
C GLN A 403 -21.52 -22.97 28.85
N ASN A 404 -22.20 -22.87 29.98
CA ASN A 404 -23.67 -23.00 30.04
C ASN A 404 -24.41 -21.67 29.87
N ASP A 405 -23.72 -20.53 29.93
CA ASP A 405 -24.29 -19.21 29.71
C ASP A 405 -23.86 -18.66 28.33
N PRO A 406 -24.79 -18.47 27.38
CA PRO A 406 -24.46 -18.02 26.03
C PRO A 406 -23.68 -16.70 25.96
N ARG A 407 -23.92 -15.77 26.89
CA ARG A 407 -23.23 -14.48 26.94
C ARG A 407 -21.79 -14.66 27.41
N THR A 408 -21.59 -15.37 28.52
CA THR A 408 -20.26 -15.64 29.08
C THR A 408 -19.42 -16.51 28.13
N LEU A 409 -20.05 -17.48 27.45
CA LEU A 409 -19.40 -18.27 26.41
C LEU A 409 -18.95 -17.38 25.24
N THR A 410 -19.83 -16.51 24.73
CA THR A 410 -19.51 -15.56 23.66
C THR A 410 -18.33 -14.68 24.06
N PHE A 411 -18.42 -14.05 25.23
CA PHE A 411 -17.39 -13.17 25.76
C PHE A 411 -16.01 -13.84 25.89
N ALA A 412 -15.98 -15.08 26.39
CA ALA A 412 -14.77 -15.87 26.55
C ALA A 412 -14.18 -16.31 25.20
N VAL A 413 -15.02 -16.72 24.24
CA VAL A 413 -14.59 -17.04 22.88
C VAL A 413 -14.04 -15.82 22.16
N ASP A 414 -14.69 -14.68 22.28
CA ASP A 414 -14.19 -13.42 21.71
C ASP A 414 -12.85 -12.98 22.34
N GLY A 415 -12.53 -13.48 23.54
CA GLY A 415 -11.19 -13.37 24.13
C GLY A 415 -10.11 -14.07 23.31
N ALA A 416 -10.34 -15.34 22.95
CA ALA A 416 -9.47 -16.10 22.06
C ALA A 416 -9.43 -15.51 20.64
N VAL A 417 -10.56 -15.02 20.12
CA VAL A 417 -10.63 -14.37 18.80
C VAL A 417 -9.81 -13.09 18.77
N ALA A 418 -9.85 -12.26 19.81
CA ALA A 418 -9.05 -11.03 19.89
C ALA A 418 -7.54 -11.35 19.84
N LEU A 419 -7.08 -12.39 20.54
CA LEU A 419 -5.70 -12.87 20.46
C LEU A 419 -5.34 -13.40 19.08
N ALA A 420 -6.21 -14.21 18.48
CA ALA A 420 -6.02 -14.74 17.13
C ALA A 420 -5.91 -13.60 16.10
N ARG A 421 -6.75 -12.56 16.23
CA ARG A 421 -6.69 -11.35 15.42
C ARG A 421 -5.40 -10.59 15.63
N THR A 422 -4.89 -10.44 16.85
CA THR A 422 -3.59 -9.77 17.04
C THR A 422 -2.48 -10.46 16.25
N GLY A 423 -2.40 -11.79 16.30
CA GLY A 423 -1.45 -12.55 15.47
C GLY A 423 -1.69 -12.36 13.97
N ALA A 424 -2.95 -12.45 13.54
CA ALA A 424 -3.31 -12.37 12.12
C ALA A 424 -3.15 -10.98 11.50
N LEU A 425 -3.45 -9.92 12.26
CA LEU A 425 -3.58 -8.56 11.72
C LEU A 425 -2.26 -7.78 11.73
N PHE A 426 -1.40 -8.02 12.73
CA PHE A 426 -0.11 -7.35 12.87
C PHE A 426 1.03 -8.07 12.16
N GLY A 427 0.98 -9.39 12.02
CA GLY A 427 2.03 -10.12 11.30
C GLY A 427 2.25 -9.59 9.88
N ASN A 428 3.46 -9.80 9.37
CA ASN A 428 3.84 -9.60 7.97
C ASN A 428 4.69 -10.78 7.48
N ASN A 429 4.96 -10.87 6.18
CA ASN A 429 5.69 -11.99 5.60
C ASN A 429 7.17 -12.03 6.02
N GLU A 430 7.75 -10.90 6.40
CA GLU A 430 9.18 -10.83 6.76
C GLU A 430 9.47 -11.10 8.24
N SER A 431 8.58 -10.67 9.14
CA SER A 431 8.74 -10.71 10.59
C SER A 431 7.43 -11.11 11.29
N PRO A 432 7.44 -12.10 12.18
CA PRO A 432 6.27 -12.41 13.00
C PRO A 432 6.10 -11.36 14.10
N LEU A 433 4.91 -10.76 14.16
CA LEU A 433 4.45 -9.95 15.29
C LEU A 433 3.35 -10.72 16.01
N THR A 434 3.50 -10.89 17.31
CA THR A 434 2.58 -11.65 18.17
C THR A 434 1.87 -10.72 19.14
N SER A 435 0.88 -11.24 19.86
CA SER A 435 0.26 -10.47 20.95
C SER A 435 1.26 -10.02 22.02
N ARG A 436 2.32 -10.80 22.29
CA ARG A 436 3.45 -10.38 23.15
C ARG A 436 4.19 -9.17 22.57
N THR A 437 4.49 -9.20 21.27
CA THR A 437 5.17 -8.07 20.61
C THR A 437 4.30 -6.81 20.67
N ILE A 438 3.01 -6.93 20.38
CA ILE A 438 2.07 -5.81 20.41
C ILE A 438 1.90 -5.28 21.84
N ARG A 439 1.87 -6.15 22.84
CA ARG A 439 1.88 -5.74 24.25
C ARG A 439 3.07 -4.86 24.60
N ASN A 440 4.28 -5.22 24.17
CA ASN A 440 5.48 -4.42 24.41
C ASN A 440 5.42 -3.04 23.74
N LEU A 441 4.72 -2.97 22.62
CA LEU A 441 4.52 -1.74 21.83
C LEU A 441 3.35 -0.88 22.32
N SER A 442 2.34 -1.47 22.98
CA SER A 442 1.20 -0.75 23.55
C SER A 442 1.46 -0.28 24.98
N GLN A 443 1.85 -1.22 25.83
CA GLN A 443 1.92 -1.08 27.29
C GLN A 443 0.66 -0.51 27.93
N SER A 444 -0.47 -0.89 27.32
CA SER A 444 -1.79 -1.13 27.90
C SER A 444 -2.04 -0.34 29.19
N THR A 445 -2.58 0.87 29.04
CA THR A 445 -3.18 1.65 30.13
C THR A 445 -4.58 1.14 30.47
N ILE A 446 -4.72 -0.18 30.50
CA ILE A 446 -6.00 -0.83 30.73
C ILE A 446 -6.25 -0.87 32.23
N THR A 447 -7.31 -0.19 32.63
CA THR A 447 -7.79 -0.19 34.00
C THR A 447 -8.50 -1.51 34.31
N GLN A 448 -8.55 -1.87 35.59
CA GLN A 448 -9.33 -3.03 36.03
C GLN A 448 -10.80 -2.90 35.63
N ARG A 449 -11.32 -1.66 35.61
CA ARG A 449 -12.70 -1.36 35.22
C ARG A 449 -13.00 -1.72 33.77
N GLU A 450 -12.03 -1.56 32.88
CA GLU A 450 -12.15 -1.94 31.46
C GLU A 450 -11.98 -3.44 31.26
N ALA A 451 -10.96 -4.05 31.86
CA ALA A 451 -10.69 -5.48 31.73
C ALA A 451 -11.81 -6.37 32.32
N GLU A 452 -12.41 -5.94 33.44
CA GLU A 452 -13.50 -6.65 34.14
C GLU A 452 -14.87 -6.04 33.81
N SER A 453 -15.13 -5.90 32.51
CA SER A 453 -16.41 -5.45 31.96
C SER A 453 -16.82 -6.29 30.75
N SER A 454 -18.05 -6.10 30.27
CA SER A 454 -18.58 -6.86 29.14
C SER A 454 -19.33 -5.96 28.17
N PRO A 455 -19.03 -6.06 26.85
CA PRO A 455 -19.66 -5.21 25.84
C PRO A 455 -21.06 -5.71 25.46
N ASP A 456 -21.44 -6.90 25.92
CA ASP A 456 -22.72 -7.54 25.59
C ASP A 456 -23.83 -7.24 26.63
N LEU A 457 -23.54 -6.37 27.59
CA LEU A 457 -24.52 -5.91 28.57
C LEU A 457 -25.44 -4.85 27.96
N VAL A 458 -26.75 -5.01 28.17
CA VAL A 458 -27.76 -4.11 27.59
C VAL A 458 -27.98 -2.87 28.46
N ASP A 459 -27.81 -2.99 29.78
CA ASP A 459 -27.95 -1.86 30.70
C ASP A 459 -26.63 -1.10 30.81
N GLN A 460 -26.57 0.08 30.19
CA GLN A 460 -25.40 0.95 30.23
C GLN A 460 -25.12 1.58 31.60
N ASN A 461 -26.12 1.58 32.49
CA ASN A 461 -25.91 2.01 33.88
C ASN A 461 -25.28 0.90 34.74
N SER A 462 -25.13 -0.31 34.20
CA SER A 462 -24.41 -1.39 34.86
C SER A 462 -22.96 -0.98 35.11
N LEU A 463 -22.48 -1.25 36.31
CA LEU A 463 -21.07 -1.08 36.71
C LEU A 463 -20.13 -2.09 36.02
N PHE A 464 -20.69 -2.98 35.19
CA PHE A 464 -19.96 -3.98 34.42
C PHE A 464 -20.11 -3.78 32.91
N TYR A 465 -20.92 -2.81 32.46
CA TYR A 465 -20.95 -2.43 31.04
C TYR A 465 -19.58 -1.88 30.63
N GLY A 466 -19.07 -2.30 29.48
CA GLY A 466 -17.79 -1.79 29.00
C GLY A 466 -17.11 -2.72 28.00
N PRO A 467 -15.86 -2.44 27.62
CA PRO A 467 -15.24 -3.10 26.48
C PRO A 467 -14.74 -4.52 26.78
N GLY A 468 -14.40 -4.82 28.04
CA GLY A 468 -13.84 -6.10 28.45
C GLY A 468 -12.54 -6.44 27.72
N PHE A 469 -11.55 -5.55 27.66
CA PHE A 469 -10.34 -5.79 26.86
C PHE A 469 -9.56 -7.05 27.25
N VAL A 470 -8.82 -7.62 26.31
CA VAL A 470 -7.94 -8.79 26.51
C VAL A 470 -6.51 -8.33 26.72
N ALA A 471 -6.24 -7.74 27.88
CA ALA A 471 -4.98 -7.07 28.18
C ALA A 471 -4.66 -7.17 29.68
N PRO A 472 -3.38 -7.04 30.08
CA PRO A 472 -3.03 -6.99 31.50
C PRO A 472 -3.52 -5.66 32.10
N VAL A 473 -4.06 -5.72 33.32
CA VAL A 473 -4.42 -4.51 34.07
C VAL A 473 -3.16 -3.77 34.51
N GLY A 474 -3.09 -2.46 34.27
CA GLY A 474 -1.97 -1.63 34.70
C GLY A 474 -1.88 -0.26 34.03
N VAL A 475 -1.07 0.62 34.61
CA VAL A 475 -0.60 1.86 33.97
C VAL A 475 0.89 1.67 33.64
N GLY A 476 1.16 0.95 32.56
CA GLY A 476 2.50 0.43 32.25
C GLY A 476 3.40 1.34 31.40
N GLY A 477 2.85 2.39 30.80
CA GLY A 477 3.36 3.10 29.61
C GLY A 477 4.77 3.74 29.69
N HIS A 478 5.82 2.92 29.56
CA HIS A 478 7.22 3.33 29.45
C HIS A 478 7.93 2.55 28.36
N PHE A 479 8.58 3.18 27.41
CA PHE A 479 9.34 2.50 26.37
C PHE A 479 10.84 2.73 26.59
N PRO A 480 11.63 1.72 27.05
CA PRO A 480 11.30 0.29 27.22
C PRO A 480 10.42 -0.05 28.45
N PRO A 481 9.64 -1.16 28.39
CA PRO A 481 8.68 -1.53 29.44
C PRO A 481 9.29 -1.56 30.84
N GLY A 482 8.57 -1.01 31.81
CA GLY A 482 8.96 -1.05 33.23
C GLY A 482 10.18 -0.22 33.59
N VAL A 483 10.66 0.66 32.70
CA VAL A 483 11.76 1.59 32.97
C VAL A 483 11.21 2.98 33.29
N PRO A 484 11.30 3.44 34.56
CA PRO A 484 10.85 4.77 34.97
C PRO A 484 11.50 5.90 34.15
N PHE A 485 10.82 7.03 34.04
CA PHE A 485 11.28 8.25 33.37
C PHE A 485 11.61 8.07 31.87
N THR A 486 10.89 7.18 31.20
CA THR A 486 10.98 6.99 29.73
C THR A 486 9.66 7.36 29.05
N PRO A 487 9.66 7.72 27.75
CA PRO A 487 8.43 8.06 27.02
C PRO A 487 7.43 6.90 27.00
N SER A 488 6.16 7.18 26.74
CA SER A 488 5.15 6.11 26.58
C SER A 488 5.40 5.24 25.35
N ALA A 489 4.89 4.00 25.37
CA ALA A 489 5.02 3.08 24.23
C ALA A 489 4.20 3.53 23.01
N ASP A 490 4.65 3.10 21.83
CA ASP A 490 4.29 3.69 20.54
C ASP A 490 2.82 3.47 20.13
N LEU A 491 2.23 2.34 20.52
CA LEU A 491 0.86 1.93 20.20
C LEU A 491 -0.09 2.08 21.40
N PHE A 492 -0.01 3.21 22.10
CA PHE A 492 -0.87 3.55 23.24
C PHE A 492 -2.37 3.34 22.90
N ASP A 493 -3.08 2.60 23.78
CA ASP A 493 -4.49 2.20 23.65
C ASP A 493 -4.85 1.43 22.35
N ILE A 494 -3.92 0.66 21.78
CA ILE A 494 -4.21 -0.17 20.60
C ILE A 494 -5.36 -1.16 20.81
N GLU A 495 -5.59 -1.59 22.05
CA GLU A 495 -6.69 -2.45 22.48
C GLU A 495 -8.07 -1.91 22.09
N HIS A 496 -8.21 -0.58 21.97
CA HIS A 496 -9.46 0.09 21.63
C HIS A 496 -9.81 0.02 20.13
N THR A 497 -8.86 -0.42 19.29
CA THR A 497 -8.99 -0.44 17.82
C THR A 497 -9.51 -1.78 17.29
N ASN A 498 -9.78 -1.84 15.97
CA ASN A 498 -10.23 -3.04 15.26
C ASN A 498 -11.54 -3.64 15.81
N ARG A 499 -12.45 -2.74 16.19
CA ARG A 499 -13.80 -3.09 16.67
C ARG A 499 -14.88 -2.79 15.65
N ASP A 500 -14.55 -2.13 14.55
CA ASP A 500 -15.42 -1.88 13.41
C ASP A 500 -16.02 -3.19 12.85
N GLY A 501 -17.35 -3.26 12.83
CA GLY A 501 -18.12 -4.48 12.59
C GLY A 501 -19.42 -4.19 11.83
N THR A 502 -20.25 -5.20 11.66
CA THR A 502 -21.55 -5.04 10.99
C THR A 502 -22.52 -4.22 11.85
N LEU A 503 -22.40 -4.31 13.18
CA LEU A 503 -23.14 -3.50 14.14
C LEU A 503 -22.24 -2.44 14.77
N HIS A 504 -22.62 -1.19 14.61
CA HIS A 504 -21.95 -0.01 15.14
C HIS A 504 -22.67 0.57 16.35
N SER A 505 -21.96 1.20 17.27
CA SER A 505 -22.56 2.05 18.31
C SER A 505 -23.30 3.23 17.70
N ASP A 506 -24.51 3.54 18.18
CA ASP A 506 -25.22 4.78 17.81
C ASP A 506 -24.86 5.99 18.70
N GLY A 507 -23.88 5.84 19.59
CA GLY A 507 -23.47 6.86 20.56
C GLY A 507 -24.45 7.06 21.73
N THR A 508 -25.59 6.37 21.73
CA THR A 508 -26.63 6.43 22.78
C THR A 508 -26.89 5.07 23.45
N GLY A 509 -26.13 4.04 23.05
CA GLY A 509 -26.24 2.69 23.56
C GLY A 509 -27.09 1.72 22.76
N GLY A 510 -27.64 2.17 21.65
CA GLY A 510 -28.17 1.28 20.62
C GLY A 510 -27.07 0.87 19.64
N SER A 511 -27.49 0.11 18.63
CA SER A 511 -26.61 -0.28 17.53
C SER A 511 -27.24 0.03 16.18
N ILE A 512 -26.40 0.46 15.24
CA ILE A 512 -26.78 0.73 13.85
C ILE A 512 -26.10 -0.32 12.97
N ALA A 513 -26.86 -0.93 12.06
CA ALA A 513 -26.29 -1.85 11.09
C ALA A 513 -25.68 -1.06 9.93
N LEU A 514 -24.44 -1.35 9.57
CA LEU A 514 -23.83 -0.82 8.37
C LEU A 514 -24.12 -1.73 7.17
N THR A 515 -24.35 -1.13 6.01
CA THR A 515 -24.53 -1.89 4.75
C THR A 515 -23.19 -2.42 4.24
N GLN A 516 -22.12 -1.64 4.43
CA GLN A 516 -20.75 -1.97 4.12
C GLN A 516 -19.86 -1.48 5.25
N ARG A 517 -18.69 -2.11 5.42
CA ARG A 517 -17.67 -1.66 6.37
C ARG A 517 -17.36 -0.17 6.16
N PHE A 518 -17.20 0.60 7.23
CA PHE A 518 -17.01 2.06 7.21
C PHE A 518 -18.13 2.89 6.55
N ASN A 519 -19.32 2.33 6.32
CA ASN A 519 -20.43 2.98 5.62
C ASN A 519 -20.07 3.37 4.17
N LEU A 520 -19.32 2.51 3.49
CA LEU A 520 -18.87 2.75 2.12
C LEU A 520 -19.99 2.54 1.09
N PRO A 521 -20.10 3.43 0.07
CA PRO A 521 -20.89 3.14 -1.11
C PRO A 521 -20.25 1.99 -1.92
N GLU A 522 -21.06 0.99 -2.30
CA GLU A 522 -20.59 -0.22 -3.00
C GLU A 522 -19.92 0.09 -4.34
N GLU A 523 -20.34 1.16 -5.02
CA GLU A 523 -19.78 1.59 -6.30
C GLU A 523 -18.31 1.99 -6.26
N TYR A 524 -17.78 2.29 -5.07
CA TYR A 524 -16.36 2.65 -4.89
C TYR A 524 -15.51 1.49 -4.38
N VAL A 525 -16.11 0.35 -4.03
CA VAL A 525 -15.35 -0.87 -3.74
C VAL A 525 -14.99 -1.55 -5.06
N PRO A 526 -13.72 -1.88 -5.33
CA PRO A 526 -13.35 -2.54 -6.58
C PRO A 526 -14.09 -3.86 -6.80
N ALA A 527 -14.47 -4.11 -8.05
CA ALA A 527 -15.21 -5.30 -8.43
C ALA A 527 -14.46 -6.59 -8.00
N GLY A 528 -15.20 -7.50 -7.36
CA GLY A 528 -14.66 -8.77 -6.86
C GLY A 528 -13.91 -8.66 -5.54
N GLN A 529 -13.89 -7.49 -4.89
CA GLN A 529 -13.38 -7.31 -3.53
C GLN A 529 -14.54 -7.07 -2.55
N SER A 530 -14.30 -7.39 -1.27
CA SER A 530 -15.19 -7.03 -0.16
C SER A 530 -14.34 -6.67 1.05
N LEU A 531 -14.79 -5.70 1.83
CA LEU A 531 -14.16 -5.37 3.10
C LEU A 531 -14.81 -6.17 4.22
N PHE A 532 -14.11 -7.19 4.70
CA PHE A 532 -14.62 -8.07 5.75
C PHE A 532 -14.74 -7.32 7.10
N PRO A 533 -15.93 -7.25 7.72
CA PRO A 533 -16.12 -6.66 9.05
C PRO A 533 -15.64 -7.62 10.15
N GLN A 534 -15.05 -7.07 11.21
CA GLN A 534 -14.41 -7.87 12.27
C GLN A 534 -15.42 -8.23 13.38
N ASP A 535 -16.54 -8.83 12.99
CA ASP A 535 -17.65 -9.17 13.89
C ASP A 535 -17.27 -10.12 15.03
N SER A 536 -17.99 -10.04 16.14
CA SER A 536 -17.87 -10.98 17.27
C SER A 536 -18.24 -12.41 16.88
N TYR A 537 -17.74 -13.38 17.64
CA TYR A 537 -18.20 -14.76 17.55
C TYR A 537 -19.71 -14.86 17.79
N GLY A 538 -20.25 -14.13 18.78
CA GLY A 538 -21.67 -14.17 19.11
C GLY A 538 -22.57 -13.75 17.95
N TYR A 539 -22.19 -12.68 17.26
CA TYR A 539 -22.90 -12.18 16.09
C TYR A 539 -22.79 -13.19 14.93
N ARG A 540 -21.56 -13.63 14.63
CA ARG A 540 -21.27 -14.51 13.48
C ARG A 540 -21.87 -15.91 13.59
N SER A 541 -21.84 -16.49 14.79
CA SER A 541 -22.47 -17.78 15.10
C SER A 541 -24.00 -17.67 15.24
N GLY A 542 -24.55 -16.46 15.34
CA GLY A 542 -25.95 -16.23 15.69
C GLY A 542 -26.31 -16.60 17.13
N LEU A 543 -25.32 -16.91 17.98
CA LEU A 543 -25.53 -17.22 19.39
C LEU A 543 -26.00 -15.99 20.18
N LEU A 544 -25.49 -14.81 19.83
CA LEU A 544 -25.87 -13.53 20.40
C LEU A 544 -25.82 -12.44 19.33
N SER A 545 -26.97 -12.13 18.74
CA SER A 545 -27.08 -11.28 17.55
C SER A 545 -26.73 -9.80 17.75
N THR A 546 -26.46 -9.37 18.98
CA THR A 546 -26.01 -8.01 19.31
C THR A 546 -24.60 -7.99 19.91
N ALA A 547 -23.90 -9.13 19.88
CA ALA A 547 -22.59 -9.23 20.51
C ALA A 547 -21.55 -8.37 19.79
N GLN A 548 -20.69 -7.71 20.56
CA GLN A 548 -19.64 -6.86 20.01
C GLN A 548 -18.25 -7.49 20.18
N GLY A 549 -17.39 -7.31 19.18
CA GLY A 549 -16.02 -7.82 19.24
C GLY A 549 -15.19 -7.09 20.30
N ARG A 550 -14.19 -7.78 20.86
CA ARG A 550 -13.28 -7.25 21.90
C ARG A 550 -12.03 -6.54 21.34
N GLY A 551 -11.91 -6.40 20.02
CA GLY A 551 -10.81 -5.69 19.36
C GLY A 551 -9.49 -6.47 19.34
N ILE A 552 -8.40 -5.79 19.68
CA ILE A 552 -7.03 -6.35 19.74
C ILE A 552 -6.75 -6.88 21.15
N GLY A 553 -6.24 -8.12 21.24
CA GLY A 553 -5.77 -8.70 22.49
C GLY A 553 -4.25 -8.58 22.66
N THR A 554 -3.80 -8.08 23.81
CA THR A 554 -2.39 -7.90 24.17
C THR A 554 -1.93 -8.82 25.31
N LEU A 555 -2.78 -9.72 25.82
CA LEU A 555 -2.29 -10.88 26.59
C LEU A 555 -1.48 -11.82 25.70
N ASN A 556 -0.55 -12.58 26.29
CA ASN A 556 0.25 -13.55 25.54
C ASN A 556 -0.66 -14.73 25.11
N GLY A 557 -0.60 -15.15 23.84
CA GLY A 557 -1.47 -16.23 23.31
C GLY A 557 -1.90 -16.08 21.86
N GLY A 558 -1.67 -14.91 21.24
CA GLY A 558 -1.98 -14.63 19.84
C GLY A 558 -0.76 -14.78 18.92
N ILE A 559 -0.80 -15.75 18.01
CA ILE A 559 0.35 -16.15 17.16
C ILE A 559 -0.04 -16.15 15.67
N PRO A 560 0.76 -15.55 14.78
CA PRO A 560 0.54 -15.61 13.33
C PRO A 560 0.73 -17.02 12.77
N ILE A 561 -0.05 -17.36 11.74
CA ILE A 561 0.03 -18.64 11.03
C ILE A 561 0.61 -18.41 9.64
N TYR A 562 1.74 -19.06 9.35
CA TYR A 562 2.40 -18.99 8.05
C TYR A 562 2.23 -20.28 7.26
N LYS A 563 1.81 -20.16 6.00
CA LYS A 563 1.70 -21.25 5.03
C LYS A 563 2.56 -20.94 3.82
N ASN A 564 3.49 -21.84 3.49
CA ASN A 564 4.46 -21.67 2.40
C ASN A 564 5.24 -20.34 2.48
N GLY A 565 5.50 -19.85 3.69
CA GLY A 565 6.18 -18.58 3.94
C GLY A 565 5.30 -17.32 3.85
N VAL A 566 4.00 -17.47 3.55
CA VAL A 566 3.03 -16.37 3.50
C VAL A 566 2.18 -16.38 4.77
N LEU A 567 1.92 -15.20 5.34
CA LEU A 567 1.01 -15.05 6.46
C LEU A 567 -0.44 -15.23 5.99
N VAL A 568 -1.12 -16.25 6.53
CA VAL A 568 -2.48 -16.62 6.10
C VAL A 568 -3.55 -16.44 7.18
N GLY A 569 -3.14 -16.17 8.42
CA GLY A 569 -4.07 -16.03 9.54
C GLY A 569 -3.39 -15.97 10.90
N GLY A 570 -4.15 -16.25 11.95
CA GLY A 570 -3.67 -16.26 13.32
C GLY A 570 -4.43 -17.24 14.20
N ILE A 571 -3.75 -17.73 15.24
CA ILE A 571 -4.31 -18.57 16.29
C ILE A 571 -4.26 -17.82 17.62
N GLY A 572 -5.33 -17.95 18.42
CA GLY A 572 -5.43 -17.40 19.76
C GLY A 572 -5.80 -18.50 20.74
N VAL A 573 -5.08 -18.58 21.85
CA VAL A 573 -5.40 -19.46 22.99
C VAL A 573 -5.68 -18.57 24.20
N PHE A 574 -6.77 -18.86 24.92
CA PHE A 574 -7.21 -18.06 26.06
C PHE A 574 -7.74 -18.98 27.18
N TYR A 575 -7.32 -18.76 28.42
CA TYR A 575 -7.82 -19.47 29.59
C TYR A 575 -8.85 -18.62 30.35
N PRO A 576 -10.17 -18.85 30.15
CA PRO A 576 -11.21 -17.96 30.66
C PRO A 576 -11.46 -18.06 32.17
N GLY A 577 -10.88 -19.06 32.85
CA GLY A 577 -11.20 -19.35 34.25
C GLY A 577 -12.70 -19.50 34.48
N THR A 578 -13.23 -18.84 35.53
CA THR A 578 -14.66 -18.94 35.87
C THR A 578 -15.52 -17.77 35.38
N THR A 579 -14.89 -16.64 35.04
CA THR A 579 -15.59 -15.40 34.68
C THR A 579 -15.46 -15.01 33.20
N GLY A 580 -14.44 -15.54 32.51
CA GLY A 580 -14.09 -15.15 31.14
C GLY A 580 -13.22 -13.89 31.05
N TYR A 581 -12.94 -13.21 32.18
CA TYR A 581 -12.11 -12.00 32.18
C TYR A 581 -10.63 -12.30 31.97
N ALA A 582 -9.93 -11.33 31.38
CA ALA A 582 -8.49 -11.37 31.15
C ALA A 582 -7.67 -11.57 32.45
N THR A 583 -8.18 -11.10 33.59
CA THR A 583 -7.53 -11.22 34.89
C THR A 583 -7.48 -12.66 35.43
N GLU A 584 -8.31 -13.58 34.91
CA GLU A 584 -8.28 -15.00 35.27
C GLU A 584 -6.98 -15.69 34.82
N GLU A 585 -6.33 -15.19 33.76
CA GLU A 585 -5.07 -15.76 33.26
C GLU A 585 -3.88 -15.43 34.14
N ASN A 586 -4.04 -14.53 35.12
CA ASN A 586 -3.00 -14.13 36.07
C ASN A 586 -1.64 -13.77 35.39
N PRO A 587 -1.64 -12.88 34.38
CA PRO A 587 -0.41 -12.48 33.70
C PRO A 587 0.58 -11.86 34.67
N SER A 588 1.84 -12.30 34.63
CA SER A 588 2.93 -11.77 35.46
C SER A 588 3.20 -10.28 35.26
N GLU A 589 2.65 -9.72 34.18
CA GLU A 589 2.86 -8.34 33.81
C GLU A 589 1.69 -7.41 34.17
N SER A 590 0.67 -7.94 34.83
CA SER A 590 -0.41 -7.14 35.40
C SER A 590 -0.09 -6.66 36.82
N THR A 591 -0.64 -5.50 37.19
CA THR A 591 -0.62 -5.00 38.56
C THR A 591 -1.41 -5.88 39.55
N THR A 592 -2.28 -6.77 39.06
CA THR A 592 -3.03 -7.75 39.89
C THR A 592 -2.37 -9.13 39.99
N TYR A 593 -1.13 -9.28 39.51
CA TYR A 593 -0.46 -10.59 39.48
C TYR A 593 -0.34 -11.23 40.88
N ASP A 594 -0.77 -12.48 40.97
CA ASP A 594 -0.65 -13.34 42.15
C ASP A 594 0.37 -14.45 41.87
N ALA A 595 1.57 -14.31 42.44
CA ALA A 595 2.67 -15.28 42.26
C ALA A 595 2.39 -16.67 42.84
N SER A 596 1.29 -16.86 43.58
CA SER A 596 0.87 -18.19 44.08
C SER A 596 0.06 -18.99 43.05
N LYS A 597 -0.38 -18.35 41.96
CA LYS A 597 -1.15 -18.95 40.87
C LYS A 597 -0.27 -19.06 39.61
N PRO A 598 -0.54 -20.03 38.72
CA PRO A 598 0.15 -20.09 37.43
C PRO A 598 -0.16 -18.86 36.58
N ASP A 599 0.82 -18.40 35.80
CA ASP A 599 0.62 -17.44 34.71
C ASP A 599 0.13 -18.23 33.48
N ARG A 600 -1.18 -18.21 33.24
CA ARG A 600 -1.81 -18.96 32.15
C ARG A 600 -1.48 -18.37 30.78
N THR A 601 -1.04 -17.11 30.71
CA THR A 601 -0.70 -16.48 29.42
C THR A 601 0.57 -17.07 28.80
N GLN A 602 1.53 -17.51 29.62
CA GLN A 602 2.72 -18.22 29.11
C GLN A 602 2.35 -19.61 28.56
N GLU A 603 1.38 -20.27 29.17
CA GLU A 603 0.86 -21.54 28.69
C GLU A 603 0.09 -21.36 27.37
N ALA A 604 -0.74 -20.32 27.30
CA ALA A 604 -1.49 -19.97 26.09
C ALA A 604 -0.55 -19.68 24.91
N GLU A 605 0.50 -18.88 25.16
CA GLU A 605 1.53 -18.58 24.18
C GLU A 605 2.25 -19.84 23.70
N TYR A 606 2.66 -20.73 24.62
CA TYR A 606 3.29 -21.99 24.25
C TYR A 606 2.34 -22.88 23.42
N ALA A 607 1.08 -23.04 23.85
CA ALA A 607 0.11 -23.86 23.13
C ALA A 607 -0.08 -23.37 21.68
N ALA A 608 -0.20 -22.06 21.49
CA ALA A 608 -0.32 -21.42 20.18
C ALA A 608 0.95 -21.61 19.32
N VAL A 609 2.15 -21.38 19.89
CA VAL A 609 3.44 -21.57 19.19
C VAL A 609 3.66 -23.04 18.80
N ALA A 610 3.36 -23.97 19.70
CA ALA A 610 3.48 -25.40 19.45
C ALA A 610 2.50 -25.86 18.35
N ALA A 611 1.26 -25.35 18.38
CA ALA A 611 0.24 -25.67 17.40
C ALA A 611 0.66 -25.32 15.97
N VAL A 612 1.30 -24.15 15.76
CA VAL A 612 1.76 -23.72 14.43
C VAL A 612 3.09 -24.36 13.98
N GLY A 613 3.74 -25.16 14.84
CA GLY A 613 4.96 -25.91 14.49
C GLY A 613 6.25 -25.37 15.12
N GLY A 614 6.16 -24.45 16.08
CA GLY A 614 7.32 -23.87 16.76
C GLY A 614 8.09 -22.88 15.90
N ALA A 615 9.41 -22.80 16.13
CA ALA A 615 10.33 -21.92 15.41
C ALA A 615 11.48 -22.74 14.79
N PRO A 616 11.24 -23.45 13.67
CA PRO A 616 12.21 -24.39 13.11
C PRO A 616 13.49 -23.71 12.62
N GLY A 617 13.42 -22.45 12.17
CA GLY A 617 14.59 -21.69 11.69
C GLY A 617 15.68 -21.48 12.74
N ILE A 618 15.38 -21.73 14.02
CA ILE A 618 16.32 -21.63 15.15
C ILE A 618 16.43 -22.95 15.94
N GLY A 619 16.02 -24.07 15.32
CA GLY A 619 16.13 -25.40 15.91
C GLY A 619 15.04 -25.74 16.95
N LEU A 620 13.97 -24.94 17.05
CA LEU A 620 12.87 -25.15 17.99
C LEU A 620 11.59 -25.62 17.27
N ALA A 621 11.73 -26.57 16.35
CA ALA A 621 10.61 -27.16 15.63
C ALA A 621 9.74 -28.01 16.56
N VAL A 622 8.43 -27.91 16.44
CA VAL A 622 7.46 -28.77 17.13
C VAL A 622 6.79 -29.69 16.11
N GLY A 623 7.08 -30.98 16.22
CA GLY A 623 6.53 -32.01 15.34
C GLY A 623 5.09 -32.39 15.69
N THR A 624 4.85 -33.69 15.88
CA THR A 624 3.53 -34.22 16.23
C THR A 624 3.15 -33.88 17.67
N LEU A 625 1.90 -33.43 17.90
CA LEU A 625 1.32 -33.18 19.23
C LEU A 625 0.10 -34.07 19.41
N GLY A 626 0.07 -34.88 20.47
CA GLY A 626 -1.05 -35.80 20.72
C GLY A 626 -1.35 -36.77 19.56
N GLY A 627 -0.36 -37.10 18.72
CA GLY A 627 -0.57 -37.91 17.52
C GLY A 627 -0.98 -37.12 16.26
N VAL A 628 -1.23 -35.81 16.38
CA VAL A 628 -1.64 -34.93 15.28
C VAL A 628 -0.42 -34.24 14.64
N ALA A 629 -0.19 -34.51 13.36
CA ALA A 629 0.88 -33.90 12.57
C ALA A 629 0.55 -32.46 12.17
N LEU A 630 1.56 -31.68 11.80
CA LEU A 630 1.39 -30.31 11.31
C LEU A 630 0.69 -30.33 9.92
N PRO A 631 -0.23 -29.38 9.62
CA PRO A 631 -0.87 -29.32 8.30
C PRO A 631 0.14 -29.08 7.17
N PRO A 632 -0.09 -29.61 5.95
CA PRO A 632 0.80 -29.39 4.82
C PRO A 632 1.01 -27.90 4.51
N GLY A 633 2.27 -27.51 4.31
CA GLY A 633 2.67 -26.14 3.99
C GLY A 633 2.75 -25.20 5.19
N ILE A 634 2.24 -25.56 6.37
CA ILE A 634 2.49 -24.80 7.59
C ILE A 634 3.94 -25.07 8.04
N VAL A 635 4.70 -23.99 8.28
CA VAL A 635 6.17 -24.07 8.48
C VAL A 635 6.65 -23.56 9.84
N GLY A 636 5.75 -23.29 10.78
CA GLY A 636 6.11 -22.61 12.03
C GLY A 636 6.38 -21.12 11.84
N LEU A 637 6.84 -20.48 12.90
CA LEU A 637 7.20 -19.07 12.89
C LEU A 637 8.48 -18.85 12.08
N PRO A 638 8.53 -17.83 11.19
CA PRO A 638 9.68 -17.53 10.34
C PRO A 638 10.79 -16.80 11.11
N ILE A 639 11.11 -17.29 12.31
CA ILE A 639 12.21 -16.81 13.14
C ILE A 639 13.47 -17.55 12.72
N THR A 640 14.47 -16.81 12.27
CA THR A 640 15.81 -17.29 11.88
C THR A 640 16.88 -16.54 12.70
N PRO A 641 18.14 -17.01 12.78
CA PRO A 641 19.17 -16.34 13.57
C PRO A 641 19.35 -14.83 13.29
N ASP A 642 19.11 -14.41 12.05
CA ASP A 642 19.12 -13.02 11.59
C ASP A 642 17.78 -12.26 11.80
N LYS A 643 16.70 -12.98 12.13
CA LYS A 643 15.34 -12.45 12.36
C LYS A 643 14.80 -12.68 13.78
N GLN A 644 15.66 -13.06 14.73
CA GLN A 644 15.28 -13.29 16.14
C GLN A 644 15.00 -12.00 16.92
N ARG A 645 15.31 -10.83 16.34
CA ARG A 645 15.35 -9.56 17.05
C ARG A 645 14.73 -8.46 16.20
N ILE A 646 13.59 -7.94 16.64
CA ILE A 646 13.03 -6.69 16.13
C ILE A 646 13.50 -5.57 17.07
N ASP A 647 14.26 -4.63 16.53
CA ASP A 647 14.81 -3.50 17.29
C ASP A 647 14.05 -2.22 16.99
N LEU A 648 13.37 -1.69 18.01
CA LEU A 648 12.67 -0.43 17.95
C LEU A 648 13.26 0.55 18.97
N ASN A 649 13.76 1.70 18.49
CA ASN A 649 14.43 2.73 19.30
C ASN A 649 15.52 2.18 20.24
N GLY A 650 16.25 1.15 19.81
CA GLY A 650 17.32 0.50 20.59
C GLY A 650 16.85 -0.56 21.58
N VAL A 651 15.55 -0.89 21.59
CA VAL A 651 14.93 -1.93 22.42
C VAL A 651 14.63 -3.15 21.57
N THR A 652 15.11 -4.31 22.02
CA THR A 652 14.71 -5.61 21.46
C THR A 652 13.30 -5.93 21.91
N LEU A 653 12.39 -6.10 20.96
CA LEU A 653 11.03 -6.57 21.26
C LEU A 653 11.03 -8.09 21.44
N ASP A 654 10.31 -8.56 22.46
CA ASP A 654 10.04 -9.99 22.59
C ASP A 654 9.02 -10.42 21.52
N ILE A 655 9.40 -11.41 20.71
CA ILE A 655 8.53 -12.02 19.70
C ILE A 655 7.69 -13.12 20.34
N VAL A 656 8.33 -14.10 20.98
CA VAL A 656 7.67 -15.14 21.77
C VAL A 656 8.50 -15.47 23.00
N GLY A 657 7.82 -15.68 24.13
CA GLY A 657 8.46 -15.88 25.42
C GLY A 657 9.24 -14.64 25.93
N PRO A 658 9.53 -14.57 27.24
CA PRO A 658 10.25 -13.45 27.82
C PRO A 658 11.77 -13.58 27.66
N GLY A 659 12.45 -12.46 27.37
CA GLY A 659 13.92 -12.38 27.44
C GLY A 659 14.62 -12.25 26.08
N GLY A 660 14.01 -11.55 25.13
CA GLY A 660 14.55 -11.25 23.81
C GLY A 660 14.81 -12.52 23.00
N THR A 661 16.04 -12.67 22.51
CA THR A 661 16.43 -13.80 21.67
C THR A 661 16.42 -15.14 22.42
N GLU A 662 16.44 -15.15 23.75
CA GLU A 662 16.29 -16.36 24.57
C GLU A 662 14.83 -16.76 24.79
N GLY A 663 13.89 -15.84 24.54
CA GLY A 663 12.45 -16.02 24.77
C GLY A 663 11.88 -17.31 24.17
N PRO A 664 12.12 -17.62 22.88
CA PRO A 664 11.63 -18.84 22.26
C PRO A 664 12.10 -20.13 22.99
N GLY A 665 13.38 -20.17 23.37
CA GLY A 665 13.95 -21.33 24.08
C GLY A 665 13.39 -21.49 25.50
N ARG A 666 13.19 -20.37 26.20
CA ARG A 666 12.57 -20.35 27.54
C ARG A 666 11.11 -20.78 27.49
N LEU A 667 10.35 -20.31 26.51
CA LEU A 667 8.95 -20.69 26.32
C LEU A 667 8.80 -22.19 26.02
N VAL A 668 9.62 -22.74 25.13
CA VAL A 668 9.61 -24.19 24.84
C VAL A 668 10.00 -24.99 26.08
N SER A 669 11.01 -24.55 26.83
CA SER A 669 11.43 -25.22 28.07
C SER A 669 10.32 -25.22 29.13
N TYR A 670 9.60 -24.10 29.28
CA TYR A 670 8.43 -24.00 30.13
C TYR A 670 7.32 -24.95 29.68
N GLY A 671 6.97 -24.93 28.39
CA GLY A 671 5.91 -25.77 27.82
C GLY A 671 6.16 -27.27 27.98
N GLN A 672 7.41 -27.72 27.91
CA GLN A 672 7.79 -29.11 28.16
C GLN A 672 7.46 -29.59 29.58
N THR A 673 7.29 -28.68 30.55
CA THR A 673 6.89 -29.02 31.93
C THR A 673 5.39 -29.25 32.10
N LEU A 674 4.57 -28.82 31.14
CA LEU A 674 3.10 -28.80 31.23
C LEU A 674 2.44 -30.12 30.82
N GLY A 675 3.22 -31.10 30.38
CA GLY A 675 2.71 -32.37 29.87
C GLY A 675 2.03 -32.24 28.50
N THR A 676 1.50 -33.35 27.98
CA THR A 676 0.82 -33.41 26.67
C THR A 676 -0.67 -33.56 26.87
N GLY A 677 -1.45 -32.85 26.04
CA GLY A 677 -2.91 -32.86 26.07
C GLY A 677 -3.53 -33.93 25.18
N ASP A 678 -4.87 -33.96 25.22
CA ASP A 678 -5.70 -34.77 24.33
C ASP A 678 -6.13 -33.92 23.13
N PRO A 679 -5.77 -34.27 21.88
CA PRO A 679 -6.21 -33.51 20.70
C PRO A 679 -7.72 -33.44 20.53
N ASP A 680 -8.50 -34.29 21.20
CA ASP A 680 -9.95 -34.36 21.08
C ASP A 680 -10.67 -33.87 22.35
N THR A 681 -9.98 -33.16 23.26
CA THR A 681 -10.65 -32.54 24.41
C THR A 681 -11.67 -31.49 23.98
N GLY A 682 -12.85 -31.54 24.58
CA GLY A 682 -13.91 -30.57 24.37
C GLY A 682 -14.65 -30.72 23.04
N ARG A 683 -15.00 -29.60 22.42
CA ARG A 683 -15.75 -29.56 21.15
C ARG A 683 -15.45 -28.34 20.31
N ASP A 684 -15.56 -28.51 19.00
CA ASP A 684 -15.62 -27.38 18.06
C ASP A 684 -17.01 -26.75 18.09
N LEU A 685 -17.07 -25.42 18.09
CA LEU A 685 -18.33 -24.68 18.08
C LEU A 685 -18.72 -24.25 16.65
N PRO A 686 -20.02 -24.12 16.35
CA PRO A 686 -20.48 -23.53 15.10
C PRO A 686 -19.99 -22.08 14.95
N VAL A 687 -19.35 -21.78 13.82
CA VAL A 687 -18.91 -20.43 13.43
C VAL A 687 -19.86 -19.79 12.41
N THR A 688 -20.93 -20.50 12.03
CA THR A 688 -22.05 -20.00 11.23
C THR A 688 -23.38 -20.29 11.92
N PRO A 689 -24.44 -19.50 11.67
CA PRO A 689 -25.71 -19.63 12.36
C PRO A 689 -26.54 -20.81 11.83
N THR A 690 -27.64 -21.10 12.51
CA THR A 690 -28.55 -22.22 12.19
C THR A 690 -29.28 -22.08 10.86
N ALA A 691 -29.35 -20.88 10.29
CA ALA A 691 -29.99 -20.60 9.00
C ALA A 691 -28.97 -20.47 7.84
N GLY A 692 -27.67 -20.59 8.10
CA GLY A 692 -26.62 -20.22 7.14
C GLY A 692 -26.39 -18.70 7.11
N LEU A 693 -25.32 -18.29 6.44
CA LEU A 693 -24.85 -16.90 6.45
C LEU A 693 -24.47 -16.44 5.04
N SER A 694 -24.96 -15.27 4.65
CA SER A 694 -24.47 -14.55 3.47
C SER A 694 -23.32 -13.64 3.88
N GLU A 695 -22.21 -13.75 3.16
CA GLU A 695 -21.00 -12.96 3.39
C GLU A 695 -21.00 -11.69 2.52
N ALA A 696 -20.17 -10.73 2.92
CA ALA A 696 -20.00 -9.45 2.20
C ALA A 696 -19.51 -9.61 0.75
N ASP A 697 -18.84 -10.72 0.41
CA ASP A 697 -18.42 -11.03 -0.96
C ASP A 697 -19.49 -11.78 -1.78
N GLY A 698 -20.71 -11.88 -1.26
CA GLY A 698 -21.83 -12.57 -1.90
C GLY A 698 -21.81 -14.09 -1.78
N SER A 699 -20.79 -14.69 -1.14
CA SER A 699 -20.77 -16.13 -0.87
C SER A 699 -21.82 -16.50 0.20
N THR A 700 -22.41 -17.70 0.07
CA THR A 700 -23.34 -18.24 1.07
C THR A 700 -22.71 -19.43 1.77
N LEU A 701 -22.66 -19.38 3.09
CA LEU A 701 -22.19 -20.46 3.95
C LEU A 701 -23.34 -21.31 4.46
N ALA A 702 -23.08 -22.61 4.61
CA ALA A 702 -24.05 -23.53 5.15
C ALA A 702 -24.30 -23.28 6.65
N ALA A 703 -25.46 -23.73 7.12
CA ALA A 703 -25.82 -23.64 8.53
C ALA A 703 -24.91 -24.50 9.41
N ASN A 704 -24.64 -24.01 10.62
CA ASN A 704 -23.92 -24.73 11.69
C ASN A 704 -22.55 -25.32 11.28
N GLN A 705 -21.83 -24.67 10.36
CA GLN A 705 -20.46 -25.06 10.04
C GLN A 705 -19.56 -24.74 11.23
N THR A 706 -18.73 -25.69 11.62
CA THR A 706 -17.73 -25.52 12.70
C THR A 706 -16.37 -25.09 12.17
N LEU A 707 -16.10 -25.32 10.87
CA LEU A 707 -14.85 -25.02 10.20
C LEU A 707 -15.13 -24.34 8.86
N LEU A 708 -14.38 -23.28 8.55
CA LEU A 708 -14.41 -22.56 7.29
C LEU A 708 -13.04 -22.52 6.64
N GLU A 709 -13.02 -22.40 5.32
CA GLU A 709 -11.81 -22.01 4.59
C GLU A 709 -11.56 -20.49 4.72
N GLY A 710 -10.28 -20.13 4.76
CA GLY A 710 -9.83 -18.75 4.81
C GLY A 710 -10.03 -18.01 3.48
N LYS A 711 -10.12 -16.69 3.54
CA LYS A 711 -10.17 -15.82 2.36
C LYS A 711 -8.91 -14.97 2.27
N LEU A 712 -8.59 -14.52 1.05
CA LEU A 712 -7.47 -13.62 0.82
C LEU A 712 -7.75 -12.24 1.42
N ALA A 713 -6.69 -11.60 1.91
CA ALA A 713 -6.74 -10.20 2.31
C ALA A 713 -6.60 -9.29 1.08
N PRO A 714 -7.53 -8.35 0.86
CA PRO A 714 -7.45 -7.46 -0.29
C PRO A 714 -6.30 -6.46 -0.13
N SER A 715 -5.65 -6.10 -1.24
CA SER A 715 -4.57 -5.12 -1.32
C SER A 715 -4.75 -4.25 -2.56
N GLY A 716 -4.01 -3.15 -2.65
CA GLY A 716 -4.25 -2.08 -3.62
C GLY A 716 -5.34 -1.13 -3.14
N TRP A 717 -6.12 -0.59 -4.08
CA TRP A 717 -7.31 0.17 -3.71
C TRP A 717 -8.33 -0.76 -3.07
N LEU A 718 -8.78 -0.39 -1.89
CA LEU A 718 -9.91 -0.98 -1.18
C LEU A 718 -11.16 -0.12 -1.36
N VAL A 719 -10.95 1.18 -1.54
CA VAL A 719 -11.94 2.18 -1.94
C VAL A 719 -11.30 3.03 -3.03
N LEU A 720 -11.89 3.04 -4.23
CA LEU A 720 -11.43 3.82 -5.35
C LEU A 720 -11.51 5.33 -5.05
N PRO A 721 -10.53 6.13 -5.49
CA PRO A 721 -10.60 7.58 -5.38
C PRO A 721 -11.87 8.14 -6.00
N HIS A 722 -12.60 8.94 -5.23
CA HIS A 722 -13.78 9.65 -5.70
C HIS A 722 -13.89 11.04 -5.08
N ASP A 723 -14.77 11.86 -5.64
CA ASP A 723 -15.00 13.22 -5.15
C ASP A 723 -15.74 13.20 -3.81
N GLY A 724 -15.33 14.07 -2.89
CA GLY A 724 -16.01 14.36 -1.63
C GLY A 724 -16.26 15.85 -1.45
N ASP A 725 -16.61 16.27 -0.23
CA ASP A 725 -16.90 17.67 0.08
C ASP A 725 -15.64 18.56 0.03
N GLY A 726 -15.43 19.25 -1.09
CA GLY A 726 -14.31 20.19 -1.28
C GLY A 726 -12.98 19.53 -1.66
N ILE A 727 -12.99 18.23 -1.95
CA ILE A 727 -11.83 17.40 -2.26
C ILE A 727 -12.16 16.48 -3.43
N SER A 728 -11.34 16.53 -4.47
CA SER A 728 -11.56 15.76 -5.72
C SER A 728 -10.86 14.40 -5.68
N ALA A 729 -11.37 13.45 -6.47
CA ALA A 729 -10.77 12.14 -6.69
C ALA A 729 -9.29 12.24 -7.10
N ALA A 730 -8.95 13.25 -7.92
CA ALA A 730 -7.58 13.49 -8.36
C ALA A 730 -6.65 13.92 -7.21
N GLN A 731 -7.18 14.65 -6.21
CA GLN A 731 -6.43 15.03 -5.01
C GLN A 731 -6.26 13.83 -4.09
N VAL A 732 -7.32 13.02 -3.89
CA VAL A 732 -7.25 11.76 -3.16
C VAL A 732 -6.16 10.85 -3.72
N LEU A 733 -6.17 10.66 -5.04
CA LEU A 733 -5.14 9.89 -5.74
C LEU A 733 -3.73 10.49 -5.53
N ALA A 734 -3.59 11.82 -5.60
CA ALA A 734 -2.31 12.49 -5.38
C ALA A 734 -1.75 12.24 -3.97
N PHE A 735 -2.58 12.30 -2.92
CA PHE A 735 -2.18 12.04 -1.54
C PHE A 735 -1.62 10.63 -1.39
N VAL A 736 -2.36 9.63 -1.86
CA VAL A 736 -1.97 8.24 -1.76
C VAL A 736 -0.70 7.97 -2.57
N ASN A 737 -0.60 8.53 -3.78
CA ASN A 737 0.59 8.38 -4.62
C ASN A 737 1.85 8.97 -3.98
N GLN A 738 1.74 10.17 -3.40
CA GLN A 738 2.85 10.81 -2.69
C GLN A 738 3.26 9.99 -1.46
N GLY A 739 2.28 9.48 -0.70
CA GLY A 739 2.51 8.59 0.43
C GLY A 739 3.21 7.29 0.04
N VAL A 740 2.70 6.57 -0.97
CA VAL A 740 3.34 5.34 -1.46
C VAL A 740 4.76 5.61 -1.98
N ALA A 741 4.98 6.72 -2.69
CA ALA A 741 6.31 7.10 -3.15
C ALA A 741 7.28 7.40 -1.99
N GLN A 742 6.79 7.93 -0.87
CA GLN A 742 7.60 8.12 0.34
C GLN A 742 7.85 6.77 1.04
N ALA A 743 6.84 5.93 1.19
CA ALA A 743 6.92 4.64 1.88
C ALA A 743 8.00 3.72 1.31
N THR A 744 8.16 3.74 -0.03
CA THR A 744 9.21 2.95 -0.71
C THR A 744 10.64 3.38 -0.37
N LYS A 745 10.82 4.57 0.20
CA LYS A 745 12.12 5.11 0.65
C LYS A 745 12.28 5.05 2.16
N THR A 746 11.16 5.02 2.90
CA THR A 746 11.16 5.01 4.35
C THR A 746 11.52 3.61 4.88
N ARG A 747 12.50 3.53 5.79
CA ARG A 747 12.90 2.29 6.47
C ARG A 747 11.79 1.79 7.40
N ALA A 748 11.39 0.53 7.23
CA ALA A 748 10.44 -0.11 8.14
C ALA A 748 11.00 -0.26 9.56
N ALA A 749 10.13 -0.04 10.56
CA ALA A 749 10.49 -0.21 11.96
C ALA A 749 10.37 -1.67 12.42
N ILE A 750 9.40 -2.41 11.86
CA ILE A 750 8.99 -3.74 12.33
C ILE A 750 9.29 -4.88 11.35
N ARG A 751 9.96 -4.61 10.22
CA ARG A 751 10.36 -5.63 9.22
C ARG A 751 11.85 -5.96 9.28
N LEU A 752 12.19 -7.22 8.98
CA LEU A 752 13.57 -7.74 8.97
C LEU A 752 13.91 -8.43 7.64
N PRO A 753 15.09 -8.19 7.04
CA PRO A 753 16.17 -7.33 7.53
C PRO A 753 15.82 -5.83 7.49
N ALA A 754 16.58 -5.02 8.23
CA ALA A 754 16.33 -3.58 8.36
C ALA A 754 16.41 -2.77 7.05
N SER A 755 16.81 -3.41 5.94
CA SER A 755 16.82 -2.85 4.59
C SER A 755 15.44 -2.87 3.91
N ASN A 756 14.39 -3.34 4.58
CA ASN A 756 13.04 -3.35 4.04
C ASN A 756 12.37 -1.97 4.16
N SER A 757 11.69 -1.55 3.09
CA SER A 757 10.88 -0.34 3.09
C SER A 757 9.59 -0.54 3.89
N THR A 758 8.97 0.55 4.33
CA THR A 758 7.65 0.51 4.95
C THR A 758 6.57 0.06 3.95
N LYS A 759 5.51 -0.53 4.49
CA LYS A 759 4.23 -0.83 3.88
C LYS A 759 3.14 -0.22 4.74
N PHE A 760 2.27 0.54 4.11
CA PHE A 760 1.25 1.33 4.78
C PHE A 760 -0.13 1.12 4.19
N VAL A 761 -1.12 1.45 5.01
CA VAL A 761 -2.48 1.75 4.57
C VAL A 761 -2.68 3.26 4.63
N PHE A 762 -3.24 3.83 3.57
CA PHE A 762 -3.58 5.24 3.43
C PHE A 762 -5.09 5.39 3.33
N ALA A 763 -5.66 6.28 4.13
CA ALA A 763 -7.09 6.61 4.09
C ALA A 763 -7.27 8.13 4.00
N VAL A 764 -8.17 8.56 3.13
CA VAL A 764 -8.59 9.96 3.01
C VAL A 764 -10.07 10.04 3.32
N ALA A 765 -10.46 10.91 4.25
CA ALA A 765 -11.85 11.16 4.58
C ALA A 765 -12.20 12.65 4.41
N ASP A 766 -13.43 12.96 4.00
CA ASP A 766 -13.94 14.33 3.98
C ASP A 766 -14.39 14.81 5.38
N ARG A 767 -14.95 16.02 5.45
CA ARG A 767 -15.44 16.64 6.70
C ARG A 767 -16.69 15.98 7.28
N GLN A 768 -17.35 15.11 6.53
CA GLN A 768 -18.48 14.32 7.01
C GLN A 768 -18.04 12.90 7.38
N GLY A 769 -16.74 12.60 7.26
CA GLY A 769 -16.17 11.29 7.54
C GLY A 769 -16.40 10.26 6.43
N ASN A 770 -16.85 10.66 5.24
CA ASN A 770 -16.93 9.76 4.10
C ASN A 770 -15.51 9.41 3.65
N VAL A 771 -15.22 8.11 3.48
CA VAL A 771 -13.92 7.65 3.00
C VAL A 771 -13.86 7.80 1.50
N LEU A 772 -13.01 8.70 1.02
CA LEU A 772 -12.88 9.05 -0.41
C LEU A 772 -11.86 8.20 -1.15
N GLY A 773 -10.96 7.55 -0.40
CA GLY A 773 -9.97 6.63 -0.92
C GLY A 773 -9.31 5.87 0.22
N LEU A 774 -9.09 4.58 -0.01
CA LEU A 774 -8.46 3.67 0.94
C LEU A 774 -7.54 2.74 0.16
N TYR A 775 -6.23 2.83 0.42
CA TYR A 775 -5.23 2.07 -0.30
C TYR A 775 -4.35 1.29 0.67
N ARG A 776 -4.25 -0.03 0.47
CA ARG A 776 -3.37 -0.91 1.24
C ARG A 776 -2.23 -1.37 0.37
N MET A 777 -0.99 -1.02 0.73
CA MET A 777 0.20 -1.58 0.07
C MET A 777 0.25 -3.11 0.26
N GLY A 778 0.87 -3.81 -0.69
CA GLY A 778 1.14 -5.23 -0.57
C GLY A 778 1.87 -5.57 0.73
N ASP A 779 1.38 -6.59 1.43
CA ASP A 779 1.81 -7.09 2.73
C ASP A 779 1.78 -6.07 3.88
N ALA A 780 1.15 -4.90 3.69
CA ALA A 780 0.89 -3.99 4.81
C ALA A 780 0.00 -4.67 5.85
N THR A 781 0.19 -4.32 7.12
CA THR A 781 -0.60 -4.85 8.23
C THR A 781 -2.10 -4.58 8.03
N THR A 782 -2.97 -5.59 8.24
CA THR A 782 -4.42 -5.44 8.01
C THR A 782 -5.14 -4.73 9.14
N PHE A 783 -4.56 -4.69 10.36
CA PHE A 783 -5.09 -3.88 11.46
C PHE A 783 -5.18 -2.40 11.05
N SER A 784 -4.20 -1.95 10.24
CA SER A 784 -4.03 -0.58 9.76
C SER A 784 -5.16 -0.09 8.85
N ILE A 785 -5.99 -0.99 8.31
CA ILE A 785 -7.18 -0.62 7.53
C ILE A 785 -8.16 0.18 8.40
N ASP A 786 -8.47 -0.33 9.59
CA ASP A 786 -9.36 0.33 10.54
C ASP A 786 -8.74 1.63 11.08
N VAL A 787 -7.47 1.53 11.45
CA VAL A 787 -6.72 2.61 12.08
C VAL A 787 -6.53 3.79 11.13
N ALA A 788 -6.19 3.57 9.86
CA ALA A 788 -6.01 4.66 8.91
C ALA A 788 -7.31 5.44 8.70
N VAL A 789 -8.46 4.74 8.61
CA VAL A 789 -9.79 5.36 8.46
C VAL A 789 -10.16 6.16 9.71
N ALA A 790 -10.00 5.58 10.90
CA ALA A 790 -10.28 6.27 12.18
C ALA A 790 -9.40 7.53 12.31
N LYS A 791 -8.10 7.40 12.06
CA LYS A 791 -7.13 8.52 12.04
C LYS A 791 -7.59 9.67 11.15
N ALA A 792 -7.96 9.39 9.90
CA ALA A 792 -8.43 10.39 8.95
C ALA A 792 -9.70 11.13 9.46
N ARG A 793 -10.66 10.38 9.99
CA ARG A 793 -11.90 10.94 10.54
C ARG A 793 -11.68 11.76 11.81
N ASN A 794 -10.82 11.29 12.72
CA ASN A 794 -10.49 11.96 13.98
C ASN A 794 -9.94 13.37 13.77
N VAL A 795 -8.97 13.52 12.87
CA VAL A 795 -8.36 14.84 12.60
C VAL A 795 -9.27 15.76 11.79
N ALA A 796 -10.11 15.21 10.90
CA ALA A 796 -11.11 15.98 10.16
C ALA A 796 -12.14 16.60 11.11
N TYR A 797 -12.71 15.79 12.02
CA TYR A 797 -13.66 16.24 13.04
C TYR A 797 -13.05 17.32 13.95
N TYR A 798 -11.87 17.03 14.53
CA TYR A 798 -11.29 17.92 15.54
C TYR A 798 -10.91 19.28 14.97
N ALA A 799 -10.51 19.33 13.70
CA ALA A 799 -10.15 20.56 13.01
C ALA A 799 -11.38 21.37 12.52
N ASP A 800 -12.61 20.83 12.53
CA ASP A 800 -13.80 21.56 12.13
C ASP A 800 -14.38 22.35 13.32
N ALA A 801 -14.09 23.65 13.37
CA ALA A 801 -14.57 24.54 14.41
C ALA A 801 -16.10 24.62 14.53
N THR A 802 -16.85 24.22 13.50
CA THR A 802 -18.31 24.26 13.48
C THR A 802 -18.94 22.96 14.00
N GLN A 803 -18.18 21.87 14.05
CA GLN A 803 -18.64 20.55 14.47
C GLN A 803 -18.04 20.11 15.81
N LEU A 804 -16.83 20.57 16.14
CA LEU A 804 -16.14 20.22 17.38
C LEU A 804 -17.01 20.53 18.60
N GLN A 805 -17.33 19.50 19.37
CA GLN A 805 -18.13 19.64 20.58
C GLN A 805 -17.28 20.23 21.70
N SER A 806 -17.87 21.09 22.53
CA SER A 806 -17.17 21.77 23.63
C SER A 806 -16.57 20.83 24.67
N VAL A 807 -17.13 19.63 24.82
CA VAL A 807 -16.64 18.58 25.72
C VAL A 807 -15.38 17.89 25.20
N ASP A 808 -15.15 17.87 23.89
CA ASP A 808 -13.96 17.29 23.26
C ASP A 808 -12.87 18.35 23.02
N GLN A 809 -13.25 19.64 23.04
CA GLN A 809 -12.33 20.75 22.86
C GLN A 809 -11.34 20.91 24.02
N LEU A 810 -10.06 21.05 23.70
CA LEU A 810 -9.02 21.37 24.67
C LEU A 810 -9.23 22.79 25.25
N PRO A 811 -9.40 22.95 26.59
CA PRO A 811 -9.67 24.27 27.17
C PRO A 811 -8.56 25.28 26.88
N GLY A 812 -8.96 26.50 26.49
CA GLY A 812 -8.03 27.60 26.19
C GLY A 812 -7.38 27.53 24.81
N ILE A 813 -7.62 26.47 24.04
CA ILE A 813 -7.18 26.36 22.64
C ILE A 813 -8.35 26.68 21.71
N PRO A 814 -8.20 27.59 20.72
CA PRO A 814 -9.28 27.93 19.80
C PRO A 814 -9.79 26.71 19.02
N ALA A 815 -11.12 26.62 18.85
CA ALA A 815 -11.71 25.63 17.96
C ALA A 815 -11.22 25.88 16.51
N GLY A 816 -10.96 24.80 15.77
CA GLY A 816 -10.36 24.86 14.42
C GLY A 816 -8.84 24.89 14.37
N THR A 817 -8.16 24.82 15.53
CA THR A 817 -6.71 24.57 15.58
C THR A 817 -6.42 23.18 15.01
N ALA A 818 -5.37 23.05 14.20
CA ALA A 818 -4.99 21.77 13.60
C ALA A 818 -4.32 20.85 14.64
N PHE A 819 -4.93 19.70 14.89
CA PHE A 819 -4.42 18.64 15.77
C PHE A 819 -4.09 17.39 14.95
N SER A 820 -3.12 16.61 15.41
CA SER A 820 -2.83 15.27 14.88
C SER A 820 -3.15 14.19 15.92
N ASN A 821 -3.15 12.92 15.52
CA ASN A 821 -3.26 11.82 16.49
C ASN A 821 -2.11 11.78 17.49
N ARG A 822 -0.93 12.34 17.17
CA ARG A 822 0.16 12.50 18.15
C ARG A 822 -0.21 13.50 19.24
N THR A 823 -0.94 14.55 18.89
CA THR A 823 -1.49 15.50 19.86
C THR A 823 -2.53 14.84 20.75
N PHE A 824 -3.50 14.12 20.16
CA PHE A 824 -4.52 13.39 20.92
C PHE A 824 -3.89 12.41 21.92
N ARG A 825 -2.90 11.64 21.46
CA ARG A 825 -2.08 10.75 22.30
C ARG A 825 -1.55 11.48 23.52
N HIS A 826 -0.83 12.58 23.29
CA HIS A 826 -0.16 13.32 24.35
C HIS A 826 -1.14 13.88 25.39
N LEU A 827 -2.38 14.15 24.98
CA LEU A 827 -3.46 14.62 25.85
C LEU A 827 -4.25 13.50 26.54
N ALA A 828 -4.14 12.24 26.09
CA ALA A 828 -4.85 11.08 26.64
C ALA A 828 -3.99 10.24 27.61
N GLN A 829 -2.68 10.41 27.56
CA GLN A 829 -1.73 9.65 28.36
C GLN A 829 -1.99 9.74 29.88
N PRO A 830 -1.60 8.70 30.64
CA PRO A 830 -1.78 8.64 32.09
C PRO A 830 -0.91 9.64 32.87
N ARG A 831 -0.01 10.36 32.18
CA ARG A 831 0.92 11.34 32.74
C ARG A 831 1.10 12.49 31.76
N PHE A 832 1.06 13.72 32.27
CA PHE A 832 1.26 14.92 31.47
C PHE A 832 2.24 15.90 32.14
N PRO A 833 3.29 16.38 31.44
CA PRO A 833 3.81 15.88 30.15
C PRO A 833 4.28 14.43 30.18
N GLU A 834 4.38 13.81 29.01
CA GLU A 834 4.89 12.43 28.89
C GLU A 834 6.31 12.26 29.45
N GLY A 835 6.60 11.10 30.04
CA GLY A 835 7.92 10.76 30.58
C GLY A 835 8.29 11.36 31.94
N ILE A 836 7.39 12.12 32.57
CA ILE A 836 7.56 12.62 33.95
C ILE A 836 6.72 11.79 34.91
N ASP A 837 7.37 10.92 35.67
CA ASP A 837 6.70 10.00 36.58
C ASP A 837 6.07 10.72 37.77
N GLY A 838 4.86 10.29 38.15
CA GLY A 838 4.11 10.86 39.26
C GLY A 838 3.33 12.14 38.94
N ASN A 839 3.45 12.67 37.72
CA ASN A 839 2.58 13.75 37.25
C ASN A 839 1.12 13.29 37.13
N ALA A 840 0.21 14.26 37.19
CA ALA A 840 -1.21 14.00 36.99
C ALA A 840 -1.49 13.50 35.56
N PRO A 841 -2.57 12.71 35.37
CA PRO A 841 -3.01 12.32 34.03
C PRO A 841 -3.36 13.52 33.14
N ALA A 842 -3.17 13.33 31.84
CA ALA A 842 -3.51 14.31 30.83
C ALA A 842 -5.04 14.53 30.75
N VAL A 843 -5.49 15.67 30.25
CA VAL A 843 -6.91 16.08 30.31
C VAL A 843 -7.90 15.13 29.60
N PHE A 844 -7.46 14.41 28.58
CA PHE A 844 -8.26 13.40 27.89
C PHE A 844 -8.15 12.00 28.50
N SER A 845 -7.33 11.82 29.54
CA SER A 845 -7.12 10.52 30.16
C SER A 845 -8.33 10.06 30.96
N GLN A 846 -8.72 8.80 30.77
CA GLN A 846 -9.79 8.14 31.51
C GLN A 846 -9.54 8.07 33.03
N LEU A 847 -8.28 8.15 33.45
CA LEU A 847 -7.90 8.14 34.86
C LEU A 847 -8.42 9.36 35.64
N ASN A 848 -8.94 10.37 34.93
CA ASN A 848 -9.59 11.53 35.54
C ASN A 848 -11.08 11.30 35.87
N ASP A 849 -11.71 10.28 35.29
CA ASP A 849 -13.17 10.15 35.28
C ASP A 849 -13.74 9.38 36.49
N ASP A 850 -13.05 8.33 36.96
CA ASP A 850 -13.49 7.52 38.09
C ASP A 850 -12.57 7.73 39.31
N PRO A 851 -13.04 8.39 40.40
CA PRO A 851 -12.25 8.59 41.61
C PRO A 851 -11.97 7.30 42.39
N GLY A 852 -12.62 6.19 42.04
CA GLY A 852 -12.38 4.85 42.56
C GLY A 852 -11.25 4.11 41.86
N ILE A 853 -10.70 4.64 40.76
CA ILE A 853 -9.52 4.09 40.07
C ILE A 853 -8.25 4.72 40.64
N ASP A 854 -7.30 3.87 41.04
CA ASP A 854 -5.96 4.32 41.39
C ASP A 854 -5.23 4.76 40.12
N ARG A 855 -4.95 6.07 40.01
CA ARG A 855 -4.30 6.69 38.85
C ARG A 855 -2.88 6.21 38.58
N THR A 856 -2.25 5.54 39.55
CA THR A 856 -0.88 5.03 39.42
C THR A 856 -0.83 3.58 38.98
N THR A 857 -1.86 2.79 39.30
CA THR A 857 -1.88 1.33 39.06
C THR A 857 -2.99 0.88 38.11
N GLY A 858 -4.01 1.71 37.86
CA GLY A 858 -5.20 1.36 37.10
C GLY A 858 -6.17 0.44 37.86
N LEU A 859 -5.89 0.15 39.14
CA LEU A 859 -6.69 -0.76 39.96
C LEU A 859 -7.97 -0.10 40.47
N GLN A 860 -9.02 -0.88 40.59
CA GLN A 860 -10.25 -0.44 41.23
C GLN A 860 -10.12 -0.53 42.75
N VAL A 861 -9.86 0.60 43.41
CA VAL A 861 -9.66 0.68 44.87
C VAL A 861 -10.88 1.28 45.61
N GLY A 862 -11.74 2.00 44.90
CA GLY A 862 -13.01 2.54 45.39
C GLY A 862 -14.23 1.96 44.66
N PRO A 863 -15.45 2.47 44.95
CA PRO A 863 -16.66 2.07 44.24
C PRO A 863 -16.57 2.36 42.74
N ARG A 864 -16.94 1.40 41.90
CA ARG A 864 -17.01 1.58 40.43
C ARG A 864 -18.03 2.64 40.06
N GLN A 865 -17.72 3.43 39.04
CA GLN A 865 -18.69 4.32 38.40
C GLN A 865 -19.35 3.66 37.16
N PRO A 866 -20.59 4.08 36.81
CA PRO A 866 -21.21 3.69 35.55
C PRO A 866 -20.45 4.27 34.35
N ALA A 867 -20.64 3.70 33.16
CA ALA A 867 -19.99 4.16 31.93
C ALA A 867 -20.26 5.65 31.61
N SER A 868 -21.42 6.17 32.00
CA SER A 868 -21.79 7.57 31.82
C SER A 868 -20.93 8.56 32.64
N ALA A 869 -20.15 8.09 33.62
CA ALA A 869 -19.19 8.91 34.36
C ALA A 869 -17.88 9.14 33.58
N PHE A 870 -17.60 8.32 32.56
CA PHE A 870 -16.40 8.41 31.73
C PHE A 870 -16.57 9.46 30.64
N THR A 871 -16.20 10.70 30.99
CA THR A 871 -16.45 11.90 30.20
C THR A 871 -15.22 12.45 29.49
N SER A 872 -14.00 12.10 29.92
CA SER A 872 -12.79 12.38 29.15
C SER A 872 -12.86 11.72 27.75
N VAL A 873 -12.03 12.18 26.80
CA VAL A 873 -12.04 11.61 25.45
C VAL A 873 -11.67 10.13 25.44
N ALA A 874 -10.58 9.74 26.11
CA ALA A 874 -10.19 8.31 26.19
C ALA A 874 -11.17 7.49 27.02
N GLY A 875 -11.74 8.07 28.09
CA GLY A 875 -12.77 7.39 28.88
C GLY A 875 -14.05 7.16 28.09
N HIS A 876 -14.47 8.12 27.28
CA HIS A 876 -15.63 7.96 26.41
C HIS A 876 -15.40 6.88 25.36
N ASP A 877 -14.26 6.94 24.66
CA ASP A 877 -13.88 5.93 23.65
C ASP A 877 -13.83 4.51 24.25
N ALA A 878 -13.29 4.36 25.47
CA ALA A 878 -13.23 3.06 26.17
C ALA A 878 -14.62 2.42 26.37
N PHE A 879 -15.62 3.20 26.83
CA PHE A 879 -16.95 2.67 27.18
C PHE A 879 -18.00 2.86 26.09
N PHE A 880 -17.73 3.67 25.09
CA PHE A 880 -18.55 3.86 23.89
C PHE A 880 -17.68 3.63 22.67
N PRO A 881 -17.17 2.39 22.51
CA PRO A 881 -16.25 2.08 21.43
C PRO A 881 -16.88 2.35 20.06
N GLN A 882 -16.01 2.57 19.08
CA GLN A 882 -16.37 2.94 17.70
C GLN A 882 -16.92 4.37 17.54
N THR A 883 -17.10 5.15 18.60
CA THR A 883 -17.47 6.57 18.43
C THR A 883 -16.25 7.40 18.04
N ASN A 884 -16.44 8.33 17.10
CA ASN A 884 -15.39 9.30 16.77
C ASN A 884 -15.53 10.50 17.70
N PHE A 885 -14.91 10.44 18.88
CA PHE A 885 -15.16 11.41 19.94
C PHE A 885 -16.66 11.48 20.24
N ARG A 886 -17.25 12.68 20.36
CA ARG A 886 -18.70 12.90 20.38
C ARG A 886 -19.16 13.63 19.14
N ASP A 887 -18.58 13.27 17.99
CA ASP A 887 -19.07 13.73 16.71
C ASP A 887 -20.56 13.36 16.56
N ALA A 888 -21.39 14.38 16.31
CA ALA A 888 -22.83 14.25 16.19
C ALA A 888 -23.30 14.36 14.72
N THR A 889 -22.38 14.45 13.77
CA THR A 889 -22.68 14.75 12.36
C THR A 889 -23.27 13.55 11.63
N ASP A 890 -22.55 12.43 11.62
CA ASP A 890 -22.99 11.17 11.03
C ASP A 890 -22.54 9.96 11.86
N PRO A 891 -23.45 9.35 12.65
CA PRO A 891 -23.18 8.12 13.40
C PRO A 891 -22.73 6.93 12.54
N LEU A 892 -23.04 6.90 11.24
CA LEU A 892 -22.62 5.82 10.35
C LEU A 892 -21.14 5.91 9.98
N ASN A 893 -20.54 7.11 10.06
CA ASN A 893 -19.15 7.36 9.72
C ASN A 893 -18.23 7.32 10.95
N GLN A 894 -18.62 6.58 11.99
CA GLN A 894 -17.83 6.44 13.23
C GLN A 894 -17.19 5.07 13.34
N ASN A 895 -15.89 5.04 13.69
CA ASN A 895 -15.16 3.80 13.89
C ASN A 895 -14.06 3.89 14.98
N GLY A 896 -14.12 4.90 15.86
CA GLY A 896 -13.31 4.98 17.07
C GLY A 896 -12.25 6.09 17.05
N VAL A 897 -11.58 6.29 18.19
CA VAL A 897 -10.47 7.24 18.32
C VAL A 897 -9.14 6.50 18.33
N VAL A 898 -8.18 6.97 17.53
CA VAL A 898 -6.82 6.45 17.51
C VAL A 898 -5.88 7.40 18.26
N PHE A 899 -5.18 6.88 19.27
CA PHE A 899 -4.24 7.67 20.09
C PHE A 899 -2.78 7.40 19.73
N PHE A 900 -2.48 7.07 18.48
CA PHE A 900 -1.09 6.97 18.02
C PHE A 900 -0.87 7.64 16.65
N PRO A 901 0.36 8.14 16.40
CA PRO A 901 0.69 9.06 15.30
C PRO A 901 0.38 8.55 13.90
N GLY A 902 0.36 9.45 12.90
CA GLY A 902 0.07 9.09 11.50
C GLY A 902 -1.15 9.75 10.87
N ALA A 903 -1.53 10.96 11.25
CA ALA A 903 -2.64 11.64 10.59
C ALA A 903 -2.55 13.16 10.70
N VAL A 904 -3.11 13.85 9.71
CA VAL A 904 -3.22 15.31 9.67
C VAL A 904 -4.53 15.76 9.03
N PRO A 905 -5.12 16.88 9.48
CA PRO A 905 -6.19 17.55 8.75
C PRO A 905 -5.70 18.07 7.40
N LEU A 906 -6.56 18.01 6.38
CA LEU A 906 -6.28 18.44 5.02
C LEU A 906 -6.97 19.77 4.73
N TYR A 907 -6.25 20.69 4.09
CA TYR A 907 -6.74 22.01 3.73
C TYR A 907 -6.49 22.35 2.27
N THR A 908 -7.38 23.18 1.72
CA THR A 908 -7.14 23.95 0.50
C THR A 908 -7.08 25.44 0.87
N THR A 909 -8.15 26.19 0.63
CA THR A 909 -8.38 27.50 1.26
C THR A 909 -9.14 27.39 2.58
N ALA A 910 -9.71 26.23 2.87
CA ALA A 910 -10.42 25.87 4.09
C ALA A 910 -10.16 24.38 4.39
N LEU A 911 -10.61 23.91 5.56
CA LEU A 911 -10.61 22.48 5.88
C LEU A 911 -11.41 21.72 4.82
N VAL A 912 -10.90 20.58 4.36
CA VAL A 912 -11.58 19.70 3.39
C VAL A 912 -11.70 18.25 3.87
N GLY A 913 -10.98 17.87 4.95
CA GLY A 913 -11.02 16.52 5.46
C GLY A 913 -9.79 16.15 6.27
N GLY A 914 -9.42 14.87 6.26
CA GLY A 914 -8.26 14.33 6.94
C GLY A 914 -7.58 13.21 6.17
N LEU A 915 -6.28 13.06 6.41
CA LEU A 915 -5.45 11.97 5.89
C LEU A 915 -4.95 11.14 7.07
N GLY A 916 -5.14 9.83 7.00
CA GLY A 916 -4.60 8.86 7.95
C GLY A 916 -3.69 7.84 7.26
N VAL A 917 -2.57 7.54 7.91
CA VAL A 917 -1.56 6.56 7.48
C VAL A 917 -1.27 5.62 8.66
N SER A 918 -1.20 4.32 8.40
CA SER A 918 -0.81 3.34 9.43
C SER A 918 -0.12 2.11 8.85
N GLY A 919 0.91 1.62 9.55
CA GLY A 919 1.57 0.34 9.23
C GLY A 919 2.88 0.14 9.98
N ASP A 920 4.01 0.13 9.26
CA ASP A 920 5.32 -0.31 9.76
C ASP A 920 6.10 0.68 10.67
N GLY A 921 5.41 1.47 11.50
CA GLY A 921 6.02 2.26 12.57
C GLY A 921 5.40 3.65 12.74
N VAL A 922 5.33 4.16 13.97
CA VAL A 922 4.58 5.39 14.27
C VAL A 922 5.31 6.68 13.89
N ASP A 923 6.64 6.73 14.00
CA ASP A 923 7.39 7.90 13.53
C ASP A 923 7.46 7.88 11.99
N GLN A 924 7.45 6.70 11.38
CA GLN A 924 7.31 6.52 9.94
C GLN A 924 5.91 6.92 9.44
N ASP A 925 4.84 6.55 10.17
CA ASP A 925 3.46 6.97 9.86
C ASP A 925 3.39 8.50 9.75
N ASP A 926 4.02 9.24 10.67
CA ASP A 926 4.07 10.71 10.63
C ASP A 926 4.88 11.25 9.45
N LEU A 927 6.03 10.65 9.12
CA LEU A 927 6.84 11.04 7.97
C LEU A 927 6.07 10.86 6.66
N ASP A 928 5.43 9.71 6.50
CA ASP A 928 4.67 9.38 5.31
C ASP A 928 3.40 10.24 5.20
N THR A 929 2.72 10.50 6.33
CA THR A 929 1.61 11.47 6.37
C THR A 929 2.09 12.88 6.00
N PHE A 930 3.26 13.31 6.49
CA PHE A 930 3.85 14.60 6.16
C PHE A 930 4.13 14.71 4.66
N ALA A 931 4.72 13.68 4.06
CA ALA A 931 5.02 13.65 2.63
C ALA A 931 3.76 13.58 1.76
N ALA A 932 2.78 12.78 2.17
CA ALA A 932 1.50 12.60 1.46
C ALA A 932 0.61 13.84 1.48
N SER A 933 0.73 14.72 2.48
CA SER A 933 -0.10 15.93 2.62
C SER A 933 0.52 17.20 1.99
N GLN A 934 1.62 17.07 1.24
CA GLN A 934 2.32 18.22 0.67
C GLN A 934 1.44 19.00 -0.31
N GLY A 935 1.36 20.32 -0.11
CA GLY A 935 0.49 21.21 -0.87
C GLY A 935 -0.94 21.36 -0.33
N PHE A 936 -1.28 20.63 0.74
CA PHE A 936 -2.62 20.63 1.37
C PHE A 936 -2.56 20.86 2.88
N ARG A 937 -1.48 21.53 3.31
CA ARG A 937 -1.30 22.00 4.68
C ARG A 937 -2.16 23.22 4.95
N GLN A 938 -2.37 23.50 6.22
CA GLN A 938 -3.15 24.60 6.73
C GLN A 938 -2.73 25.95 6.11
N PRO A 939 -3.70 26.79 5.70
CA PRO A 939 -3.41 28.10 5.13
C PRO A 939 -3.01 29.10 6.22
N ALA A 940 -2.45 30.23 5.80
CA ALA A 940 -2.10 31.33 6.70
C ALA A 940 -3.34 31.79 7.51
N GLY A 941 -3.27 31.66 8.84
CA GLY A 941 -4.34 32.02 9.77
C GLY A 941 -4.98 30.85 10.51
N VAL A 942 -4.71 29.61 10.11
CA VAL A 942 -5.03 28.40 10.89
C VAL A 942 -3.77 27.96 11.62
N GLN A 943 -3.82 27.84 12.94
CA GLN A 943 -2.67 27.50 13.76
C GLN A 943 -2.53 25.98 13.89
N GLU A 944 -1.29 25.48 13.83
CA GLU A 944 -0.96 24.16 14.35
C GLU A 944 -0.89 24.22 15.88
N VAL A 945 -1.30 23.14 16.54
CA VAL A 945 -1.30 23.08 18.00
C VAL A 945 0.09 23.26 18.61
N ASP A 946 1.14 22.89 17.87
CA ASP A 946 2.52 23.05 18.29
C ASP A 946 3.02 24.49 18.15
N GLU A 947 2.20 25.44 17.67
CA GLU A 947 2.45 26.88 17.78
C GLU A 947 2.01 27.45 19.13
N LEU A 948 1.12 26.73 19.83
CA LEU A 948 0.46 27.14 21.07
C LEU A 948 1.10 26.47 22.30
N LEU A 949 0.69 26.95 23.49
CA LEU A 949 1.03 26.33 24.77
C LEU A 949 -0.26 25.93 25.49
N PHE A 950 -0.29 24.72 26.03
CA PHE A 950 -1.32 24.24 26.95
C PHE A 950 -0.65 23.89 28.28
N ASP A 951 -1.13 24.49 29.37
CA ASP A 951 -0.55 24.35 30.71
C ASP A 951 0.99 24.60 30.75
N GLY A 952 1.46 25.56 29.96
CA GLY A 952 2.88 25.90 29.84
C GLY A 952 3.71 24.94 28.98
N VAL A 953 3.10 23.93 28.36
CA VAL A 953 3.74 22.87 27.56
C VAL A 953 3.38 23.04 26.09
N ARG A 954 4.37 22.89 25.20
CA ARG A 954 4.13 22.84 23.75
C ARG A 954 3.71 21.43 23.36
N LEU A 955 2.54 21.29 22.76
CA LEU A 955 2.00 19.99 22.38
C LEU A 955 2.66 19.50 21.08
N PRO A 956 2.96 18.19 20.95
CA PRO A 956 3.55 17.66 19.72
C PRO A 956 2.51 17.57 18.60
N TYR A 957 2.93 17.91 17.38
CA TYR A 957 2.11 17.77 16.18
C TYR A 957 2.57 16.60 15.29
N GLN A 958 3.81 16.60 14.80
CA GLN A 958 4.41 15.45 14.10
C GLN A 958 5.85 15.22 14.58
N LYS A 959 6.34 13.98 14.50
CA LYS A 959 7.72 13.63 14.84
C LYS A 959 8.30 12.69 13.78
N PHE A 960 9.52 12.97 13.32
CA PHE A 960 10.16 12.20 12.26
C PHE A 960 11.29 11.31 12.76
N PRO A 961 11.55 10.16 12.10
CA PRO A 961 12.70 9.33 12.39
C PRO A 961 14.00 10.09 12.10
N ARG A 962 15.04 9.85 12.91
CA ARG A 962 16.34 10.51 12.74
C ARG A 962 17.06 10.10 11.45
N ASN A 963 16.94 8.82 11.08
CA ASN A 963 17.50 8.23 9.86
C ASN A 963 16.37 7.47 9.15
N PRO A 964 15.52 8.18 8.39
CA PRO A 964 14.32 7.58 7.84
C PRO A 964 14.56 6.78 6.56
N GLU A 965 15.67 7.01 5.86
CA GLU A 965 15.99 6.37 4.57
C GLU A 965 16.72 5.03 4.76
N LEU A 966 16.61 4.18 3.73
CA LEU A 966 17.25 2.85 3.62
C LEU A 966 18.77 2.88 3.39
#